data_AF-A0A182YAK2-F1
#
_entry.id   AF-A0A182YAK2-F1
#
_cell.length_a   1.000
_cell.length_b   1.000
_cell.length_c   1.000
_cell.angle_alpha   90.00
_cell.angle_beta   90.00
_cell.angle_gamma   90.00
#
_symmetry.space_group_name_H-M   'P 1'
#
loop_
_entity.id
_entity.type
_entity.pdbx_description
1 polymer ?
#
loop_
_entity_poly.entity_id
_entity_poly.type
_entity_poly.pdbx_seq_one_letter_code
_entity_poly.pdbx_strand_id
1 'polypeptide(L)'
;MEEAKLASLLGNIRKSSDKGVIYRNLVAIRTSFVTNDGGIRLLASQDGIKVLVDLLSKPYEKVIEVVLSILGNCCTKKECCKQAFECGILKPLISIISNIPNPSIQCRGCRLLGNLAQHEPISYKIARDNATTGYALSTILHESDNTAVLIMVIRAIRQLWREKPLRTTLMEQKCIGRIVHLLIRSAQVDSDTDAPLQADRATPNGGGSPPSATASHDSEEKVVLKHWHAPDRMVTKEKFNNIVRNMEHSQLCDIVGYQVIQNYRWKDRPDFQLPTADETVKLFESVLKCLQMITTTVVQQVIEEIYGEAGAGLHCLVYLCGEKSPFRALSLKVVSNLAANPDAIDRLTECGVIKMAADLIMYADLDDSEKRYCINMMCLLTKEACNRGHIRRSGALQSFMKIAKQSHEKREQAMILYALYQYRFDSLSNEILLSNGLVSFLVRILNGIIADREVAHIRHDEEERERVTHTSVFSKRRSNYAKAGKMRRSDLLFHYKAGNGYSSQQQHHKAAKQSKLDPYCSAPESPESGSSGYASTSYGTVRSPSMSVGSSPPRFPEDEAFEDDTEVYSPVCSDHEQEDETDATNGGARSEVADAAPVGPPDEPDRTGEQATEEEEIDGAEEEPNDFDTVASYLIEDNSNARWLDAVEEKDLLLLEEDSLGKKPSSKASSTHADDCIDENEMFKIELDIATAKTFEKYPMQPTLTLLWSASKSFPAMEFVQADTLETLLKICKHAKKPRGRAFQTLANILKHVNHFLPLLKQDFVFRLHELKSPYPAHGARCWSCDEMRSACNDLMALFGSVGETGYGQGEIAHILRTGERDLKLRVSIIVLFVVRDTRLLHKLLFDLKVLEMVMDFILLDEGPEQSQQQAQRLNGIACCAITRLSQNLSIYGEEEDTGTPSEKLEAKEFDNTVTICDESALGGEEKVTFRVRSSPTASQETVVVSKALLIEGSEVFRRMFEGDHFIESKNNEVHLHEPISADGLRYFFYLVRLQTLNKLTGMAPPPKVIEASLDALSLAQKYLLPTIEKPVLNIIKTLLNDDCVLNVFEWSLRNYNQELLVASTYYFLYADISGAAKWKLYRAANRSCYRDEWRRLLTETILYRVQPNAEL
;
A
#
# COMPACT_ATOMS: atom_id res chain seq x y z
N MET A 1 -45.82 0.38 -57.35
CA MET A 1 -47.26 0.03 -57.24
C MET A 1 -47.82 0.42 -55.87
N GLU A 2 -47.20 -0.02 -54.78
CA GLU A 2 -47.71 0.20 -53.41
C GLU A 2 -47.84 1.67 -53.01
N GLU A 3 -46.94 2.53 -53.50
CA GLU A 3 -46.99 3.98 -53.30
C GLU A 3 -48.30 4.63 -53.78
N ALA A 4 -48.80 4.25 -54.96
CA ALA A 4 -50.07 4.75 -55.49
C ALA A 4 -51.28 4.19 -54.71
N LYS A 5 -51.16 2.93 -54.23
CA LYS A 5 -52.14 2.31 -53.32
C LYS A 5 -52.21 3.07 -51.99
N LEU A 6 -51.07 3.47 -51.41
CA LEU A 6 -51.00 4.24 -50.18
C LEU A 6 -51.57 5.66 -50.34
N ALA A 7 -51.20 6.36 -51.39
CA ALA A 7 -51.74 7.68 -51.72
C ALA A 7 -53.26 7.65 -51.91
N SER A 8 -53.80 6.57 -52.49
CA SER A 8 -55.25 6.35 -52.60
C SER A 8 -55.90 6.15 -51.23
N LEU A 9 -55.34 5.30 -50.36
CA LEU A 9 -55.87 5.07 -49.00
C LEU A 9 -55.85 6.35 -48.16
N LEU A 10 -54.75 7.11 -48.17
CA LEU A 10 -54.62 8.39 -47.49
C LEU A 10 -55.56 9.46 -48.09
N GLY A 11 -55.69 9.51 -49.41
CA GLY A 11 -56.62 10.40 -50.10
C GLY A 11 -58.09 10.13 -49.75
N ASN A 12 -58.48 8.87 -49.63
CA ASN A 12 -59.82 8.46 -49.18
C ASN A 12 -60.07 8.86 -47.72
N ILE A 13 -59.07 8.73 -46.85
CA ILE A 13 -59.14 9.16 -45.44
C ILE A 13 -59.29 10.69 -45.33
N ARG A 14 -58.53 11.48 -46.12
CA ARG A 14 -58.65 12.95 -46.13
C ARG A 14 -60.00 13.44 -46.65
N LYS A 15 -60.61 12.74 -47.62
CA LYS A 15 -61.85 13.15 -48.32
C LYS A 15 -63.14 12.65 -47.67
N SER A 16 -63.11 11.54 -46.93
CA SER A 16 -64.32 10.93 -46.36
C SER A 16 -64.66 11.46 -44.97
N SER A 17 -65.95 11.69 -44.71
CA SER A 17 -66.53 11.88 -43.37
C SER A 17 -67.11 10.59 -42.77
N ASP A 18 -67.27 9.52 -43.57
CA ASP A 18 -67.79 8.24 -43.11
C ASP A 18 -66.74 7.49 -42.26
N LYS A 19 -67.07 7.27 -40.98
CA LYS A 19 -66.29 6.53 -39.99
C LYS A 19 -65.95 5.12 -40.46
N GLY A 20 -66.87 4.44 -41.16
CA GLY A 20 -66.70 3.09 -41.69
C GLY A 20 -65.83 3.02 -42.95
N VAL A 21 -65.75 4.11 -43.74
CA VAL A 21 -64.76 4.25 -44.81
C VAL A 21 -63.37 4.55 -44.21
N ILE A 22 -63.27 5.51 -43.29
CA ILE A 22 -62.00 5.86 -42.62
C ILE A 22 -61.41 4.61 -41.94
N TYR A 23 -62.20 3.89 -41.13
CA TYR A 23 -61.77 2.67 -40.44
C TYR A 23 -61.25 1.59 -41.40
N ARG A 24 -61.94 1.30 -42.50
CA ARG A 24 -61.50 0.29 -43.49
C ARG A 24 -60.17 0.68 -44.15
N ASN A 25 -60.00 1.94 -44.54
CA ASN A 25 -58.74 2.41 -45.13
C ASN A 25 -57.59 2.35 -44.11
N LEU A 26 -57.83 2.72 -42.84
CA LEU A 26 -56.84 2.62 -41.76
C LEU A 26 -56.44 1.17 -41.46
N VAL A 27 -57.39 0.22 -41.43
CA VAL A 27 -57.07 -1.20 -41.25
C VAL A 27 -56.21 -1.75 -42.41
N ALA A 28 -56.47 -1.30 -43.64
CA ALA A 28 -55.62 -1.62 -44.79
C ALA A 28 -54.20 -1.01 -44.67
N ILE A 29 -54.08 0.23 -44.19
CA ILE A 29 -52.76 0.83 -43.88
C ILE A 29 -52.04 0.02 -42.79
N ARG A 30 -52.74 -0.33 -41.71
CA ARG A 30 -52.19 -1.10 -40.58
C ARG A 30 -51.62 -2.45 -41.01
N THR A 31 -52.31 -3.16 -41.90
CA THR A 31 -51.94 -4.51 -42.34
C THR A 31 -50.95 -4.56 -43.50
N SER A 32 -50.96 -3.55 -44.39
CA SER A 32 -50.12 -3.55 -45.60
C SER A 32 -48.87 -2.67 -45.51
N PHE A 33 -48.78 -1.69 -44.59
CA PHE A 33 -47.72 -0.67 -44.63
C PHE A 33 -46.98 -0.42 -43.31
N VAL A 34 -47.48 -0.84 -42.15
CA VAL A 34 -46.76 -0.69 -40.86
C VAL A 34 -46.44 -2.02 -40.19
N THR A 35 -46.16 -3.00 -41.04
CA THR A 35 -45.64 -4.33 -40.73
C THR A 35 -44.15 -4.49 -41.12
N ASN A 36 -43.57 -3.53 -41.86
CA ASN A 36 -42.16 -3.50 -42.22
C ASN A 36 -41.63 -2.05 -42.36
N ASP A 37 -40.31 -1.90 -42.32
CA ASP A 37 -39.63 -0.59 -42.33
C ASP A 37 -39.73 0.17 -43.67
N GLY A 38 -39.93 -0.54 -44.78
CA GLY A 38 -40.12 0.08 -46.09
C GLY A 38 -41.47 0.81 -46.17
N GLY A 39 -42.54 0.15 -45.74
CA GLY A 39 -43.87 0.74 -45.66
C GLY A 39 -43.98 1.87 -44.63
N ILE A 40 -43.28 1.78 -43.49
CA ILE A 40 -43.21 2.88 -42.51
C ILE A 40 -42.55 4.11 -43.12
N ARG A 41 -41.41 3.96 -43.82
CA ARG A 41 -40.75 5.04 -44.56
C ARG A 41 -41.65 5.63 -45.64
N LEU A 42 -42.35 4.79 -46.40
CA LEU A 42 -43.30 5.21 -47.43
C LEU A 42 -44.48 6.01 -46.85
N LEU A 43 -45.02 5.60 -45.70
CA LEU A 43 -46.08 6.30 -44.98
C LEU A 43 -45.62 7.65 -44.40
N ALA A 44 -44.37 7.76 -43.97
CA ALA A 44 -43.77 9.02 -43.54
C ALA A 44 -43.61 10.00 -44.71
N SER A 45 -43.07 9.53 -45.85
CA SER A 45 -42.83 10.36 -47.04
C SER A 45 -44.12 10.91 -47.69
N GLN A 46 -45.23 10.19 -47.59
CA GLN A 46 -46.54 10.62 -48.12
C GLN A 46 -47.39 11.43 -47.13
N ASP A 47 -46.76 12.12 -46.17
CA ASP A 47 -47.45 12.99 -45.20
C ASP A 47 -48.47 12.19 -44.34
N GLY A 48 -48.31 10.86 -44.26
CA GLY A 48 -49.27 9.94 -43.66
C GLY A 48 -49.31 10.02 -42.14
N ILE A 49 -48.16 10.28 -41.50
CA ILE A 49 -48.08 10.56 -40.06
C ILE A 49 -48.93 11.77 -39.69
N LYS A 50 -48.92 12.83 -40.51
CA LYS A 50 -49.74 14.04 -40.31
C LYS A 50 -51.24 13.73 -40.39
N VAL A 51 -51.66 12.99 -41.43
CA VAL A 51 -53.07 12.52 -41.57
C VAL A 51 -53.52 11.71 -40.35
N LEU A 52 -52.64 10.89 -39.79
CA LEU A 52 -52.92 10.09 -38.61
C LEU A 52 -53.03 10.97 -37.35
N VAL A 53 -52.18 11.98 -37.16
CA VAL A 53 -52.28 12.93 -36.05
C VAL A 53 -53.57 13.76 -36.15
N ASP A 54 -53.92 14.25 -37.34
CA ASP A 54 -55.18 14.99 -37.60
C ASP A 54 -56.44 14.16 -37.24
N LEU A 55 -56.37 12.83 -37.27
CA LEU A 55 -57.46 11.93 -36.91
C LEU A 55 -57.61 11.71 -35.40
N LEU A 56 -56.55 11.89 -34.59
CA LEU A 56 -56.63 11.73 -33.13
C LEU A 56 -57.60 12.76 -32.51
N SER A 57 -57.70 13.94 -33.10
CA SER A 57 -58.63 15.01 -32.69
C SER A 57 -60.12 14.73 -33.00
N LYS A 58 -60.48 13.54 -33.49
CA LYS A 58 -61.88 13.16 -33.84
C LYS A 58 -62.43 12.15 -32.83
N PRO A 59 -63.63 12.36 -32.25
CA PRO A 59 -64.14 11.60 -31.10
C PRO A 59 -64.72 10.21 -31.46
N TYR A 60 -63.93 9.35 -32.12
CA TYR A 60 -64.35 8.04 -32.62
C TYR A 60 -63.37 6.95 -32.15
N GLU A 61 -63.66 6.28 -31.03
CA GLU A 61 -62.79 5.27 -30.39
C GLU A 61 -62.21 4.23 -31.36
N LYS A 62 -63.03 3.58 -32.19
CA LYS A 62 -62.55 2.57 -33.17
C LYS A 62 -61.60 3.13 -34.23
N VAL A 63 -61.64 4.44 -34.50
CA VAL A 63 -60.68 5.12 -35.38
C VAL A 63 -59.42 5.44 -34.58
N ILE A 64 -59.55 6.05 -33.40
CA ILE A 64 -58.45 6.36 -32.48
C ILE A 64 -57.60 5.12 -32.19
N GLU A 65 -58.21 3.99 -31.85
CA GLU A 65 -57.53 2.73 -31.53
C GLU A 65 -56.63 2.26 -32.69
N VAL A 66 -57.14 2.30 -33.93
CA VAL A 66 -56.37 1.89 -35.12
C VAL A 66 -55.30 2.93 -35.46
N VAL A 67 -55.58 4.23 -35.30
CA VAL A 67 -54.59 5.31 -35.50
C VAL A 67 -53.44 5.19 -34.50
N LEU A 68 -53.70 5.00 -33.21
CA LEU A 68 -52.69 4.75 -32.18
C LEU A 68 -51.93 3.44 -32.42
N SER A 69 -52.60 2.41 -32.97
CA SER A 69 -51.96 1.16 -33.37
C SER A 69 -50.96 1.37 -34.51
N ILE A 70 -51.28 2.21 -35.50
CA ILE A 70 -50.41 2.55 -36.64
C ILE A 70 -49.26 3.45 -36.17
N LEU A 71 -49.57 4.58 -35.54
CA LEU A 71 -48.57 5.53 -35.04
C LEU A 71 -47.61 4.88 -34.03
N GLY A 72 -48.11 4.01 -33.14
CA GLY A 72 -47.25 3.28 -32.20
C GLY A 72 -46.31 2.26 -32.86
N ASN A 73 -46.57 1.83 -34.11
CA ASN A 73 -45.63 1.07 -34.92
C ASN A 73 -44.64 2.01 -35.64
N CYS A 74 -45.12 3.10 -36.26
CA CYS A 74 -44.26 4.08 -36.94
C CYS A 74 -43.23 4.70 -35.99
N CYS A 75 -43.67 5.12 -34.81
CA CYS A 75 -42.84 5.74 -33.77
C CYS A 75 -41.90 4.75 -33.06
N THR A 76 -41.64 3.57 -33.63
CA THR A 76 -40.41 2.83 -33.33
C THR A 76 -39.20 3.46 -34.04
N LYS A 77 -39.41 4.30 -35.05
CA LYS A 77 -38.37 5.01 -35.81
C LYS A 77 -38.33 6.50 -35.45
N LYS A 78 -37.11 7.00 -35.26
CA LYS A 78 -36.76 8.35 -34.77
C LYS A 78 -37.32 9.47 -35.65
N GLU A 79 -37.41 9.21 -36.95
CA GLU A 79 -37.88 10.13 -37.99
C GLU A 79 -39.39 10.31 -37.90
N CYS A 80 -40.12 9.20 -37.73
CA CYS A 80 -41.57 9.22 -37.51
C CYS A 80 -41.94 9.88 -36.19
N CYS A 81 -41.14 9.70 -35.13
CA CYS A 81 -41.32 10.40 -33.86
C CYS A 81 -41.18 11.93 -34.02
N LYS A 82 -40.15 12.41 -34.73
CA LYS A 82 -39.96 13.83 -35.06
C LYS A 82 -41.15 14.37 -35.86
N GLN A 83 -41.52 13.70 -36.95
CA GLN A 83 -42.64 14.12 -37.80
C GLN A 83 -43.97 14.16 -37.02
N ALA A 84 -44.24 13.20 -36.14
CA ALA A 84 -45.43 13.20 -35.29
C ALA A 84 -45.41 14.35 -34.27
N PHE A 85 -44.25 14.63 -33.68
CA PHE A 85 -44.03 15.74 -32.75
C PHE A 85 -44.22 17.11 -33.41
N GLU A 86 -43.66 17.32 -34.59
CA GLU A 86 -43.84 18.51 -35.43
C GLU A 86 -45.30 18.70 -35.86
N CYS A 87 -46.04 17.61 -36.07
CA CYS A 87 -47.49 17.62 -36.30
C CYS A 87 -48.32 17.86 -35.02
N GLY A 88 -47.68 18.07 -33.85
CA GLY A 88 -48.35 18.46 -32.61
C GLY A 88 -48.99 17.33 -31.79
N ILE A 89 -48.58 16.07 -32.00
CA ILE A 89 -49.25 14.87 -31.45
C ILE A 89 -49.47 14.86 -29.93
N LEU A 90 -48.62 15.53 -29.14
CA LEU A 90 -48.62 15.39 -27.68
C LEU A 90 -49.96 15.78 -27.03
N LYS A 91 -50.57 16.90 -27.44
CA LYS A 91 -51.82 17.38 -26.85
C LYS A 91 -53.02 16.43 -27.08
N PRO A 92 -53.35 16.01 -28.31
CA PRO A 92 -54.41 15.04 -28.52
C PRO A 92 -54.07 13.67 -27.90
N LEU A 93 -52.79 13.24 -27.91
CA LEU A 93 -52.38 11.99 -27.29
C LEU A 93 -52.64 11.99 -25.78
N ILE A 94 -52.11 12.97 -25.03
CA ILE A 94 -52.28 13.07 -23.57
C ILE A 94 -53.76 13.19 -23.21
N SER A 95 -54.53 13.96 -23.97
CA SER A 95 -55.99 14.07 -23.80
C SER A 95 -56.69 12.71 -23.98
N ILE A 96 -56.31 11.90 -24.98
CA ILE A 96 -56.91 10.58 -25.22
C ILE A 96 -56.64 9.61 -24.06
N ILE A 97 -55.38 9.47 -23.61
CA ILE A 97 -55.07 8.53 -22.51
C ILE A 97 -55.71 8.96 -21.19
N SER A 98 -55.80 10.27 -20.93
CA SER A 98 -56.38 10.81 -19.70
C SER A 98 -57.91 10.79 -19.65
N ASN A 99 -58.62 10.79 -20.78
CA ASN A 99 -60.09 10.96 -20.80
C ASN A 99 -60.86 9.75 -21.36
N ILE A 100 -60.19 8.74 -21.93
CA ILE A 100 -60.83 7.55 -22.49
C ILE A 100 -60.38 6.30 -21.71
N PRO A 101 -61.14 5.84 -20.69
CA PRO A 101 -60.81 4.66 -19.87
C PRO A 101 -61.11 3.34 -20.60
N ASN A 102 -60.65 3.22 -21.84
CA ASN A 102 -60.73 2.02 -22.67
C ASN A 102 -59.34 1.35 -22.69
N PRO A 103 -59.14 0.15 -22.09
CA PRO A 103 -57.83 -0.49 -22.00
C PRO A 103 -57.13 -0.67 -23.35
N SER A 104 -57.88 -0.93 -24.42
CA SER A 104 -57.32 -1.08 -25.78
C SER A 104 -56.70 0.24 -26.29
N ILE A 105 -57.31 1.37 -25.96
CA ILE A 105 -56.85 2.72 -26.31
C ILE A 105 -55.72 3.16 -25.39
N GLN A 106 -55.86 3.00 -24.06
CA GLN A 106 -54.83 3.39 -23.09
C GLN A 106 -53.53 2.61 -23.29
N CYS A 107 -53.58 1.29 -23.47
CA CYS A 107 -52.41 0.47 -23.77
C CYS A 107 -51.64 0.99 -25.01
N ARG A 108 -52.35 1.28 -26.11
CA ARG A 108 -51.73 1.81 -27.35
C ARG A 108 -51.25 3.26 -27.19
N GLY A 109 -51.96 4.08 -26.43
CA GLY A 109 -51.60 5.46 -26.13
C GLY A 109 -50.34 5.56 -25.28
N CYS A 110 -50.25 4.79 -24.19
CA CYS A 110 -49.05 4.67 -23.37
C CYS A 110 -47.88 4.05 -24.15
N ARG A 111 -48.12 3.04 -25.02
CA ARG A 111 -47.09 2.50 -25.94
C ARG A 111 -46.52 3.59 -26.85
N LEU A 112 -47.38 4.43 -27.44
CA LEU A 112 -46.98 5.52 -28.32
C LEU A 112 -46.26 6.64 -27.55
N LEU A 113 -46.75 7.03 -26.37
CA LEU A 113 -46.10 8.02 -25.51
C LEU A 113 -44.71 7.55 -25.06
N GLY A 114 -44.59 6.30 -24.59
CA GLY A 114 -43.33 5.66 -24.21
C GLY A 114 -42.40 5.37 -25.39
N ASN A 115 -42.87 5.50 -26.64
CA ASN A 115 -42.04 5.46 -27.84
C ASN A 115 -41.53 6.87 -28.20
N LEU A 116 -42.41 7.87 -28.22
CA LEU A 116 -42.04 9.28 -28.39
C LEU A 116 -41.04 9.75 -27.32
N ALA A 117 -41.20 9.30 -26.08
CA ALA A 117 -40.35 9.61 -24.93
C ALA A 117 -38.92 9.01 -25.00
N GLN A 118 -38.59 8.16 -25.98
CA GLN A 118 -37.21 7.68 -26.18
C GLN A 118 -36.31 8.71 -26.91
N HIS A 119 -36.84 9.89 -27.24
CA HIS A 119 -36.08 10.95 -27.87
C HIS A 119 -36.10 12.21 -27.01
N GLU A 120 -34.92 12.59 -26.52
CA GLU A 120 -34.67 13.65 -25.55
C GLU A 120 -35.37 15.01 -25.86
N PRO A 121 -35.41 15.52 -27.11
CA PRO A 121 -36.14 16.76 -27.41
C PRO A 121 -37.66 16.66 -27.19
N ILE A 122 -38.22 15.44 -27.28
CA ILE A 122 -39.63 15.15 -27.11
C ILE A 122 -39.95 14.88 -25.63
N SER A 123 -39.12 14.11 -24.92
CA SER A 123 -39.28 13.89 -23.47
C SER A 123 -39.17 15.21 -22.68
N TYR A 124 -38.20 16.06 -23.01
CA TYR A 124 -38.05 17.40 -22.43
C TYR A 124 -39.28 18.27 -22.67
N LYS A 125 -39.89 18.19 -23.87
CA LYS A 125 -41.11 18.94 -24.19
C LYS A 125 -42.34 18.38 -23.44
N ILE A 126 -42.44 17.07 -23.26
CA ILE A 126 -43.46 16.42 -22.42
C ILE A 126 -43.32 16.87 -20.97
N ALA A 127 -42.09 16.91 -20.44
CA ALA A 127 -41.80 17.34 -19.07
C ALA A 127 -42.05 18.84 -18.82
N ARG A 128 -42.20 19.66 -19.87
CA ARG A 128 -42.66 21.05 -19.73
C ARG A 128 -44.17 21.19 -19.51
N ASP A 129 -44.96 20.20 -19.96
CA ASP A 129 -46.38 20.04 -19.63
C ASP A 129 -46.54 18.87 -18.60
N ASN A 130 -45.66 18.83 -17.60
CA ASN A 130 -45.55 17.72 -16.62
C ASN A 130 -46.84 17.44 -15.85
N ALA A 131 -47.54 18.46 -15.36
CA ALA A 131 -48.70 18.28 -14.48
C ALA A 131 -49.80 17.41 -15.11
N THR A 132 -50.14 17.67 -16.37
CA THR A 132 -51.16 16.90 -17.11
C THR A 132 -50.68 15.50 -17.48
N THR A 133 -49.42 15.37 -17.91
CA THR A 133 -48.85 14.07 -18.29
C THR A 133 -48.69 13.15 -17.07
N GLY A 134 -48.15 13.68 -15.97
CA GLY A 134 -47.92 12.95 -14.73
C GLY A 134 -49.23 12.47 -14.13
N TYR A 135 -50.22 13.37 -14.01
CA TYR A 135 -51.56 13.01 -13.56
C TYR A 135 -52.16 11.89 -14.41
N ALA A 136 -52.17 12.04 -15.74
CA ALA A 136 -52.71 11.00 -16.64
C ALA A 136 -52.01 9.63 -16.50
N LEU A 137 -50.68 9.62 -16.34
CA LEU A 137 -49.92 8.39 -16.11
C LEU A 137 -50.22 7.78 -14.73
N SER A 138 -50.33 8.61 -13.68
CA SER A 138 -50.62 8.14 -12.32
C SER A 138 -52.06 7.61 -12.20
N THR A 139 -53.05 8.29 -12.77
CA THR A 139 -54.44 7.83 -12.84
C THR A 139 -54.52 6.44 -13.48
N ILE A 140 -53.89 6.24 -14.65
CA ILE A 140 -53.87 4.93 -15.33
C ILE A 140 -53.17 3.85 -14.48
N LEU A 141 -52.07 4.19 -13.80
CA LEU A 141 -51.32 3.27 -12.93
C LEU A 141 -52.09 2.87 -11.65
N HIS A 142 -52.97 3.75 -11.16
CA HIS A 142 -53.79 3.49 -9.97
C HIS A 142 -55.10 2.78 -10.32
N GLU A 143 -55.80 3.21 -11.38
CA GLU A 143 -57.16 2.75 -11.72
C GLU A 143 -57.22 1.52 -12.64
N SER A 144 -56.14 1.15 -13.33
CA SER A 144 -56.17 0.03 -14.29
C SER A 144 -55.76 -1.31 -13.67
N ASP A 145 -56.70 -2.27 -13.65
CA ASP A 145 -56.40 -3.68 -13.36
C ASP A 145 -55.92 -4.47 -14.61
N ASN A 146 -55.81 -3.82 -15.78
CA ASN A 146 -55.42 -4.52 -17.01
C ASN A 146 -53.89 -4.62 -17.15
N THR A 147 -53.36 -5.84 -17.08
CA THR A 147 -51.92 -6.14 -17.17
C THR A 147 -51.23 -5.47 -18.37
N ALA A 148 -51.83 -5.50 -19.56
CA ALA A 148 -51.24 -4.91 -20.76
C ALA A 148 -51.24 -3.36 -20.75
N VAL A 149 -52.21 -2.73 -20.09
CA VAL A 149 -52.18 -1.28 -19.81
C VAL A 149 -51.09 -0.96 -18.79
N LEU A 150 -51.01 -1.73 -17.70
CA LEU A 150 -50.00 -1.55 -16.64
C LEU A 150 -48.57 -1.67 -17.19
N ILE A 151 -48.27 -2.69 -18.00
CA ILE A 151 -46.96 -2.84 -18.66
C ILE A 151 -46.64 -1.60 -19.52
N MET A 152 -47.60 -1.06 -20.27
CA MET A 152 -47.36 0.10 -21.15
C MET A 152 -47.27 1.43 -20.40
N VAL A 153 -48.04 1.66 -19.32
CA VAL A 153 -47.93 2.89 -18.53
C VAL A 153 -46.63 2.91 -17.73
N ILE A 154 -46.20 1.77 -17.18
CA ILE A 154 -44.92 1.60 -16.50
C ILE A 154 -43.76 1.81 -17.48
N ARG A 155 -43.86 1.28 -18.72
CA ARG A 155 -42.89 1.58 -19.80
C ARG A 155 -42.81 3.07 -20.11
N ALA A 156 -43.94 3.79 -20.14
CA ALA A 156 -43.95 5.24 -20.40
C ALA A 156 -43.33 6.05 -19.24
N ILE A 157 -43.69 5.72 -18.00
CA ILE A 157 -43.10 6.29 -16.77
C ILE A 157 -41.58 6.10 -16.76
N ARG A 158 -41.10 4.89 -17.07
CA ARG A 158 -39.66 4.57 -17.13
C ARG A 158 -38.89 5.48 -18.08
N GLN A 159 -39.37 5.70 -19.31
CA GLN A 159 -38.65 6.51 -20.28
C GLN A 159 -38.63 8.00 -19.89
N LEU A 160 -39.73 8.49 -19.31
CA LEU A 160 -39.85 9.89 -18.89
C LEU A 160 -39.18 10.19 -17.52
N TRP A 161 -38.76 9.17 -16.76
CA TRP A 161 -38.15 9.34 -15.43
C TRP A 161 -36.86 10.17 -15.40
N ARG A 162 -36.14 10.20 -16.53
CA ARG A 162 -34.93 11.00 -16.72
C ARG A 162 -35.22 12.50 -16.53
N GLU A 163 -36.42 12.94 -16.90
CA GLU A 163 -36.86 14.33 -16.84
C GLU A 163 -37.18 14.78 -15.40
N LYS A 164 -36.28 15.57 -14.80
CA LYS A 164 -36.43 16.09 -13.42
C LYS A 164 -37.81 16.71 -13.11
N PRO A 165 -38.45 17.52 -13.99
CA PRO A 165 -39.76 18.10 -13.69
C PRO A 165 -40.91 17.09 -13.62
N LEU A 166 -40.90 16.04 -14.44
CA LEU A 166 -41.93 15.00 -14.39
C LEU A 166 -41.68 14.00 -13.27
N ARG A 167 -40.40 13.69 -13.00
CA ARG A 167 -40.00 12.82 -11.88
C ARG A 167 -40.56 13.32 -10.55
N THR A 168 -40.47 14.62 -10.26
CA THR A 168 -41.06 15.21 -9.04
C THR A 168 -42.57 14.97 -8.97
N THR A 169 -43.32 15.28 -10.03
CA THR A 169 -44.78 15.08 -10.08
C THR A 169 -45.19 13.61 -9.90
N LEU A 170 -44.43 12.66 -10.46
CA LEU A 170 -44.71 11.23 -10.32
C LEU A 170 -44.40 10.71 -8.89
N MET A 171 -43.39 11.28 -8.21
CA MET A 171 -43.09 11.00 -6.81
C MET A 171 -44.15 11.60 -5.87
N GLU A 172 -44.56 12.85 -6.08
CA GLU A 172 -45.68 13.49 -5.34
C GLU A 172 -46.96 12.64 -5.43
N GLN A 173 -47.21 12.03 -6.59
CA GLN A 173 -48.36 11.17 -6.88
C GLN A 173 -48.14 9.68 -6.52
N LYS A 174 -47.14 9.35 -5.68
CA LYS A 174 -46.88 7.99 -5.14
C LYS A 174 -46.76 6.87 -6.18
N CYS A 175 -46.28 7.19 -7.39
CA CYS A 175 -46.17 6.22 -8.48
C CYS A 175 -45.17 5.09 -8.17
N ILE A 176 -44.11 5.36 -7.39
CA ILE A 176 -43.14 4.31 -7.02
C ILE A 176 -43.83 3.31 -6.09
N GLY A 177 -44.50 3.78 -5.04
CA GLY A 177 -45.22 2.92 -4.10
C GLY A 177 -46.28 2.05 -4.80
N ARG A 178 -47.00 2.59 -5.79
CA ARG A 178 -47.95 1.81 -6.61
C ARG A 178 -47.27 0.78 -7.51
N ILE A 179 -46.14 1.12 -8.15
CA ILE A 179 -45.33 0.16 -8.95
C ILE A 179 -44.82 -0.99 -8.07
N VAL A 180 -44.36 -0.69 -6.86
CA VAL A 180 -43.83 -1.67 -5.89
C VAL A 180 -44.97 -2.53 -5.33
N HIS A 181 -46.12 -1.94 -5.00
CA HIS A 181 -47.33 -2.68 -4.63
C HIS A 181 -47.79 -3.64 -5.73
N LEU A 182 -47.72 -3.26 -7.01
CA LEU A 182 -48.05 -4.17 -8.12
C LEU A 182 -47.09 -5.38 -8.18
N LEU A 183 -45.80 -5.19 -7.90
CA LEU A 183 -44.84 -6.30 -7.78
C LEU A 183 -45.17 -7.20 -6.58
N ILE A 184 -45.41 -6.63 -5.39
CA ILE A 184 -45.74 -7.38 -4.18
C ILE A 184 -47.01 -8.20 -4.40
N ARG A 185 -48.12 -7.57 -4.83
CA ARG A 185 -49.41 -8.24 -5.03
C ARG A 185 -49.36 -9.34 -6.08
N SER A 186 -48.49 -9.24 -7.08
CA SER A 186 -48.34 -10.28 -8.11
C SER A 186 -47.25 -11.32 -7.80
N ALA A 187 -46.51 -11.14 -6.70
CA ALA A 187 -45.56 -12.11 -6.12
C ALA A 187 -46.11 -12.83 -4.89
N GLN A 188 -47.10 -12.26 -4.18
CA GLN A 188 -47.67 -12.85 -2.97
C GLN A 188 -48.37 -14.19 -3.25
N VAL A 189 -48.39 -15.05 -2.24
CA VAL A 189 -49.29 -16.20 -2.17
C VAL A 189 -50.62 -15.71 -1.59
N ASP A 190 -51.73 -15.96 -2.29
CA ASP A 190 -53.07 -15.60 -1.80
C ASP A 190 -53.37 -16.35 -0.49
N SER A 191 -53.53 -15.61 0.60
CA SER A 191 -53.92 -16.17 1.89
C SER A 191 -55.43 -16.36 1.94
N ASP A 192 -55.89 -17.60 1.75
CA ASP A 192 -57.30 -18.02 1.82
C ASP A 192 -57.92 -17.89 3.23
N THR A 193 -58.05 -16.64 3.72
CA THR A 193 -58.86 -16.27 4.88
C THR A 193 -59.51 -14.90 4.67
N ASP A 194 -60.65 -14.89 3.99
CA ASP A 194 -61.51 -13.72 3.85
C ASP A 194 -62.15 -13.39 5.23
N ALA A 195 -61.56 -12.43 5.95
CA ALA A 195 -62.05 -11.94 7.24
C ALA A 195 -61.81 -10.42 7.34
N PRO A 196 -62.86 -9.58 7.19
CA PRO A 196 -62.67 -8.13 7.07
C PRO A 196 -62.26 -7.48 8.40
N LEU A 197 -61.03 -6.98 8.47
CA LEU A 197 -60.53 -6.14 9.56
C LEU A 197 -61.24 -4.77 9.55
N GLN A 198 -62.38 -4.67 10.23
CA GLN A 198 -62.91 -3.37 10.64
C GLN A 198 -62.03 -2.81 11.76
N ALA A 199 -61.51 -1.60 11.55
CA ALA A 199 -60.81 -0.85 12.57
C ALA A 199 -61.80 -0.32 13.62
N ASP A 200 -61.45 -0.41 14.90
CA ASP A 200 -62.15 0.33 15.95
C ASP A 200 -61.15 0.95 16.96
N ARG A 201 -61.55 2.07 17.55
CA ARG A 201 -60.72 2.90 18.44
C ARG A 201 -61.20 2.74 19.89
N ALA A 202 -60.35 2.17 20.75
CA ALA A 202 -60.58 2.20 22.20
C ALA A 202 -59.33 2.64 22.98
N THR A 203 -59.53 3.50 23.97
CA THR A 203 -58.49 4.03 24.87
C THR A 203 -58.14 3.04 26.00
N PRO A 204 -56.88 2.93 26.44
CA PRO A 204 -56.52 2.11 27.59
C PRO A 204 -56.94 2.77 28.91
N ASN A 205 -57.68 2.05 29.77
CA ASN A 205 -57.85 2.42 31.18
C ASN A 205 -58.28 1.21 32.03
N GLY A 206 -57.82 1.15 33.28
CA GLY A 206 -58.17 0.10 34.25
C GLY A 206 -57.39 -1.22 34.09
N GLY A 207 -56.71 -1.65 35.15
CA GLY A 207 -56.01 -2.94 35.21
C GLY A 207 -56.82 -4.02 35.94
N GLY A 208 -56.50 -5.29 35.65
CA GLY A 208 -57.05 -6.45 36.36
C GLY A 208 -56.53 -7.76 35.75
N SER A 209 -55.70 -8.49 36.48
CA SER A 209 -55.08 -9.73 36.00
C SER A 209 -56.05 -10.93 36.06
N PRO A 210 -56.26 -11.66 34.94
CA PRO A 210 -56.86 -13.01 34.97
C PRO A 210 -55.79 -14.10 35.21
N PRO A 211 -56.18 -15.30 35.66
CA PRO A 211 -55.27 -16.41 35.94
C PRO A 211 -54.83 -17.20 34.69
N SER A 212 -53.94 -18.18 34.92
CA SER A 212 -53.18 -18.92 33.91
C SER A 212 -53.96 -19.95 33.07
N ALA A 213 -53.41 -20.17 31.87
CA ALA A 213 -53.42 -21.42 31.09
C ALA A 213 -54.71 -21.83 30.35
N THR A 214 -54.68 -21.64 29.03
CA THR A 214 -54.94 -22.72 28.05
C THR A 214 -54.01 -22.54 26.86
N ALA A 215 -53.73 -23.61 26.10
CA ALA A 215 -52.59 -23.65 25.19
C ALA A 215 -52.86 -23.06 23.79
N SER A 216 -51.84 -22.41 23.23
CA SER A 216 -51.67 -22.19 21.78
C SER A 216 -50.23 -22.57 21.39
N HIS A 217 -50.03 -22.98 20.14
CA HIS A 217 -48.72 -23.39 19.61
C HIS A 217 -47.82 -22.18 19.34
N ASP A 218 -47.13 -21.68 20.36
CA ASP A 218 -45.95 -20.82 20.13
C ASP A 218 -44.80 -21.70 19.60
N SER A 219 -44.42 -21.50 18.34
CA SER A 219 -43.21 -22.10 17.79
C SER A 219 -41.99 -21.38 18.40
N GLU A 220 -41.40 -21.96 19.45
CA GLU A 220 -40.24 -21.41 20.18
C GLU A 220 -39.19 -20.81 19.22
N GLU A 221 -39.18 -19.49 19.09
CA GLU A 221 -38.20 -18.78 18.27
C GLU A 221 -36.82 -18.98 18.89
N LYS A 222 -35.91 -19.62 18.15
CA LYS A 222 -34.60 -20.03 18.67
C LYS A 222 -33.51 -19.08 18.24
N VAL A 223 -32.58 -18.84 19.16
CA VAL A 223 -31.47 -17.90 19.03
C VAL A 223 -30.18 -18.67 19.28
N VAL A 224 -29.24 -18.58 18.33
CA VAL A 224 -27.87 -19.05 18.55
C VAL A 224 -27.12 -17.98 19.33
N LEU A 225 -26.66 -18.30 20.54
CA LEU A 225 -25.64 -17.54 21.26
C LEU A 225 -24.26 -17.89 20.68
N LYS A 226 -23.47 -16.87 20.39
CA LYS A 226 -22.07 -17.01 19.98
C LYS A 226 -21.15 -16.71 21.16
N HIS A 227 -20.17 -17.57 21.36
CA HIS A 227 -19.24 -17.52 22.48
C HIS A 227 -17.81 -17.23 22.01
N TRP A 228 -16.93 -16.72 22.88
CA TRP A 228 -15.55 -16.37 22.50
C TRP A 228 -14.59 -17.56 22.61
N HIS A 229 -14.78 -18.44 23.60
CA HIS A 229 -13.99 -19.68 23.76
C HIS A 229 -14.81 -20.99 23.70
N ALA A 230 -16.11 -20.93 23.41
CA ALA A 230 -17.01 -22.09 23.42
C ALA A 230 -17.82 -22.21 22.11
N PRO A 231 -18.34 -23.41 21.76
CA PRO A 231 -19.17 -23.58 20.57
C PRO A 231 -20.52 -22.85 20.67
N ASP A 232 -21.04 -22.45 19.51
CA ASP A 232 -22.36 -21.83 19.33
C ASP A 232 -23.48 -22.61 20.05
N ARG A 233 -24.28 -21.92 20.88
CA ARG A 233 -25.31 -22.56 21.72
C ARG A 233 -26.71 -22.05 21.39
N MET A 234 -27.60 -22.95 20.95
CA MET A 234 -29.01 -22.61 20.79
C MET A 234 -29.72 -22.44 22.14
N VAL A 235 -30.52 -21.37 22.25
CA VAL A 235 -31.45 -21.08 23.34
C VAL A 235 -32.78 -20.60 22.78
N THR A 236 -33.86 -20.65 23.56
CA THR A 236 -35.14 -20.01 23.20
C THR A 236 -35.02 -18.48 23.31
N LYS A 237 -35.84 -17.73 22.58
CA LYS A 237 -35.90 -16.25 22.66
C LYS A 237 -36.22 -15.74 24.06
N GLU A 238 -37.04 -16.47 24.82
CA GLU A 238 -37.27 -16.16 26.25
C GLU A 238 -35.99 -16.33 27.08
N LYS A 239 -35.27 -17.45 26.91
CA LYS A 239 -34.00 -17.71 27.60
C LYS A 239 -32.90 -16.73 27.18
N PHE A 240 -32.89 -16.30 25.92
CA PHE A 240 -32.05 -15.20 25.43
C PHE A 240 -32.40 -13.88 26.14
N ASN A 241 -33.68 -13.49 26.16
CA ASN A 241 -34.13 -12.26 26.83
C ASN A 241 -33.82 -12.27 28.33
N ASN A 242 -33.90 -13.42 29.00
CA ASN A 242 -33.55 -13.57 30.41
C ASN A 242 -32.03 -13.57 30.65
N ILE A 243 -31.22 -13.99 29.69
CA ILE A 243 -29.76 -13.79 29.72
C ILE A 243 -29.42 -12.30 29.55
N VAL A 244 -30.03 -11.62 28.57
CA VAL A 244 -29.82 -10.18 28.32
C VAL A 244 -30.21 -9.34 29.54
N ARG A 245 -31.38 -9.60 30.15
CA ARG A 245 -31.84 -8.94 31.40
C ARG A 245 -30.87 -9.10 32.57
N ASN A 246 -30.12 -10.20 32.62
CA ASN A 246 -29.16 -10.48 33.68
C ASN A 246 -27.72 -10.08 33.31
N MET A 247 -27.49 -9.56 32.10
CA MET A 247 -26.16 -9.31 31.55
C MET A 247 -25.48 -8.08 32.19
N GLU A 248 -26.28 -7.08 32.62
CA GLU A 248 -25.81 -5.86 33.32
C GLU A 248 -25.13 -6.14 34.68
N HIS A 249 -25.22 -7.36 35.20
CA HIS A 249 -24.62 -7.77 36.48
C HIS A 249 -23.57 -8.89 36.33
N SER A 250 -23.30 -9.35 35.10
CA SER A 250 -22.41 -10.48 34.83
C SER A 250 -21.09 -10.03 34.20
N GLN A 251 -20.09 -9.72 35.03
CA GLN A 251 -18.72 -9.36 34.62
C GLN A 251 -17.93 -10.50 33.93
N LEU A 252 -18.56 -11.68 33.74
CA LEU A 252 -17.96 -12.88 33.16
C LEU A 252 -18.84 -13.46 32.02
N CYS A 253 -19.54 -12.61 31.26
CA CYS A 253 -20.40 -13.07 30.18
C CYS A 253 -19.60 -13.34 28.88
N ASP A 254 -19.29 -14.62 28.61
CA ASP A 254 -18.58 -15.09 27.41
C ASP A 254 -19.42 -14.99 26.11
N ILE A 255 -20.46 -14.16 26.05
CA ILE A 255 -21.38 -14.04 24.90
C ILE A 255 -20.97 -12.84 24.03
N VAL A 256 -20.51 -13.12 22.82
CA VAL A 256 -20.01 -12.11 21.86
C VAL A 256 -20.98 -11.79 20.73
N GLY A 257 -22.17 -12.38 20.76
CA GLY A 257 -23.25 -12.04 19.85
C GLY A 257 -24.38 -13.07 19.87
N TYR A 258 -25.42 -12.77 19.10
CA TYR A 258 -26.55 -13.67 18.92
C TYR A 258 -27.01 -13.66 17.46
N GLN A 259 -27.69 -14.73 17.06
CA GLN A 259 -28.30 -14.86 15.73
C GLN A 259 -29.66 -15.55 15.85
N VAL A 260 -30.72 -14.84 15.49
CA VAL A 260 -32.08 -15.39 15.41
C VAL A 260 -32.12 -16.43 14.29
N ILE A 261 -32.66 -17.61 14.57
CA ILE A 261 -32.92 -18.65 13.58
C ILE A 261 -34.25 -18.31 12.92
N GLN A 262 -34.20 -17.62 11.78
CA GLN A 262 -35.31 -17.63 10.83
C GLN A 262 -35.47 -19.07 10.32
N ASN A 263 -36.67 -19.62 10.44
CA ASN A 263 -36.98 -21.01 10.04
C ASN A 263 -36.96 -21.23 8.51
N TYR A 264 -36.68 -20.19 7.72
CA TYR A 264 -36.58 -20.20 6.26
C TYR A 264 -35.26 -19.58 5.79
N ARG A 265 -34.80 -19.92 4.58
CA ARG A 265 -33.76 -19.14 3.87
C ARG A 265 -34.43 -17.96 3.16
N TRP A 266 -33.67 -16.92 2.84
CA TRP A 266 -34.19 -15.74 2.12
C TRP A 266 -34.80 -16.08 0.75
N LYS A 267 -34.30 -17.13 0.09
CA LYS A 267 -34.83 -17.68 -1.17
C LYS A 267 -36.00 -18.67 -1.01
N ASP A 268 -36.31 -19.05 0.23
CA ASP A 268 -37.35 -20.04 0.58
C ASP A 268 -38.44 -19.38 1.47
N ARG A 269 -38.73 -18.08 1.26
CA ARG A 269 -39.80 -17.37 1.97
C ARG A 269 -41.18 -17.90 1.57
N PRO A 270 -42.09 -18.18 2.52
CA PRO A 270 -43.45 -18.62 2.21
C PRO A 270 -44.34 -17.48 1.67
N ASP A 271 -43.97 -16.23 1.96
CA ASP A 271 -44.74 -15.03 1.62
C ASP A 271 -44.83 -14.76 0.10
N PHE A 272 -43.94 -15.37 -0.69
CA PHE A 272 -43.75 -15.06 -2.11
C PHE A 272 -43.64 -16.33 -2.98
N GLN A 273 -44.14 -16.22 -4.20
CA GLN A 273 -44.09 -17.21 -5.28
C GLN A 273 -43.57 -16.56 -6.58
N LEU A 274 -43.00 -17.37 -7.47
CA LEU A 274 -42.60 -16.89 -8.80
C LEU A 274 -43.81 -16.89 -9.75
N PRO A 275 -44.00 -15.86 -10.60
CA PRO A 275 -45.15 -15.76 -11.49
C PRO A 275 -45.14 -16.85 -12.57
N THR A 276 -46.25 -17.57 -12.71
CA THR A 276 -46.41 -18.68 -13.67
C THR A 276 -47.04 -18.25 -15.00
N ALA A 277 -47.78 -17.13 -15.01
CA ALA A 277 -48.44 -16.61 -16.21
C ALA A 277 -47.54 -15.64 -16.99
N ASP A 278 -47.46 -15.83 -18.31
CA ASP A 278 -46.64 -15.03 -19.25
C ASP A 278 -46.93 -13.51 -19.18
N GLU A 279 -48.19 -13.11 -19.02
CA GLU A 279 -48.55 -11.69 -18.85
C GLU A 279 -47.97 -11.12 -17.53
N THR A 280 -48.01 -11.91 -16.45
CA THR A 280 -47.45 -11.51 -15.15
C THR A 280 -45.93 -11.48 -15.18
N VAL A 281 -45.27 -12.42 -15.88
CA VAL A 281 -43.82 -12.39 -16.13
C VAL A 281 -43.41 -11.08 -16.83
N LYS A 282 -44.18 -10.64 -17.83
CA LYS A 282 -43.96 -9.36 -18.54
C LYS A 282 -44.25 -8.13 -17.66
N LEU A 283 -45.18 -8.24 -16.72
CA LEU A 283 -45.40 -7.20 -15.70
C LEU A 283 -44.20 -7.07 -14.76
N PHE A 284 -43.67 -8.18 -14.22
CA PHE A 284 -42.45 -8.19 -13.40
C PHE A 284 -41.27 -7.58 -14.15
N GLU A 285 -41.03 -8.01 -15.38
CA GLU A 285 -39.95 -7.50 -16.23
C GLU A 285 -40.07 -5.97 -16.42
N SER A 286 -41.27 -5.46 -16.71
CA SER A 286 -41.54 -4.03 -16.89
C SER A 286 -41.38 -3.24 -15.60
N VAL A 287 -41.89 -3.76 -14.47
CA VAL A 287 -41.74 -3.16 -13.14
C VAL A 287 -40.27 -3.06 -12.75
N LEU A 288 -39.52 -4.17 -12.83
CA LEU A 288 -38.11 -4.20 -12.42
C LEU A 288 -37.25 -3.31 -13.32
N LYS A 289 -37.48 -3.32 -14.65
CA LYS A 289 -36.83 -2.37 -15.57
C LYS A 289 -37.19 -0.91 -15.27
N CYS A 290 -38.37 -0.63 -14.71
CA CYS A 290 -38.72 0.70 -14.24
C CYS A 290 -38.01 1.05 -12.91
N LEU A 291 -37.98 0.12 -11.94
CA LEU A 291 -37.29 0.29 -10.66
C LEU A 291 -35.77 0.48 -10.84
N GLN A 292 -35.16 -0.15 -11.84
CA GLN A 292 -33.77 0.12 -12.22
C GLN A 292 -33.54 1.58 -12.60
N MET A 293 -34.43 2.16 -13.42
CA MET A 293 -34.34 3.58 -13.81
C MET A 293 -34.65 4.50 -12.63
N ILE A 294 -35.64 4.16 -11.80
CA ILE A 294 -36.01 4.91 -10.59
C ILE A 294 -34.82 4.97 -9.62
N THR A 295 -34.11 3.86 -9.45
CA THR A 295 -32.94 3.76 -8.56
C THR A 295 -31.64 4.31 -9.17
N THR A 296 -31.62 4.81 -10.41
CA THR A 296 -30.52 5.70 -10.86
C THR A 296 -30.60 7.11 -10.26
N THR A 297 -31.65 7.42 -9.46
CA THR A 297 -31.80 8.67 -8.73
C THR A 297 -32.32 8.41 -7.32
N VAL A 298 -31.52 7.76 -6.45
CA VAL A 298 -31.94 7.39 -5.10
C VAL A 298 -32.01 8.60 -4.17
N VAL A 299 -33.21 9.00 -3.79
CA VAL A 299 -33.50 9.95 -2.70
C VAL A 299 -34.34 9.26 -1.61
N GLN A 300 -34.39 9.83 -0.40
CA GLN A 300 -35.10 9.24 0.75
C GLN A 300 -36.50 8.68 0.42
N GLN A 301 -37.31 9.44 -0.31
CA GLN A 301 -38.66 9.03 -0.74
C GLN A 301 -38.65 7.77 -1.64
N VAL A 302 -37.67 7.63 -2.53
CA VAL A 302 -37.51 6.43 -3.39
C VAL A 302 -37.23 5.21 -2.53
N ILE A 303 -36.40 5.35 -1.49
CA ILE A 303 -36.09 4.27 -0.54
C ILE A 303 -37.34 3.90 0.27
N GLU A 304 -38.13 4.88 0.72
CA GLU A 304 -39.36 4.65 1.47
C GLU A 304 -40.43 3.92 0.64
N GLU A 305 -40.65 4.35 -0.60
CA GLU A 305 -41.65 3.73 -1.47
C GLU A 305 -41.24 2.36 -2.04
N ILE A 306 -39.93 2.05 -2.09
CA ILE A 306 -39.44 0.70 -2.43
C ILE A 306 -39.39 -0.22 -1.19
N TYR A 307 -39.20 0.33 0.00
CA TYR A 307 -39.33 -0.44 1.25
C TYR A 307 -40.78 -0.90 1.45
N GLY A 308 -41.72 0.04 1.37
CA GLY A 308 -43.14 -0.21 1.61
C GLY A 308 -43.44 -0.55 3.08
N GLU A 309 -44.63 -1.08 3.32
CA GLU A 309 -45.06 -1.51 4.65
C GLU A 309 -44.22 -2.70 5.13
N ALA A 310 -43.62 -2.58 6.33
CA ALA A 310 -42.76 -3.59 6.96
C ALA A 310 -41.66 -4.18 6.06
N GLY A 311 -41.15 -3.40 5.10
CA GLY A 311 -40.08 -3.85 4.18
C GLY A 311 -40.53 -4.82 3.09
N ALA A 312 -41.83 -5.05 2.90
CA ALA A 312 -42.37 -6.06 1.98
C ALA A 312 -41.86 -5.91 0.53
N GLY A 313 -41.67 -4.69 0.03
CA GLY A 313 -41.17 -4.45 -1.33
C GLY A 313 -39.71 -4.89 -1.50
N LEU A 314 -38.88 -4.59 -0.49
CA LEU A 314 -37.47 -4.95 -0.49
C LEU A 314 -37.25 -6.44 -0.16
N HIS A 315 -38.10 -7.04 0.69
CA HIS A 315 -38.15 -8.50 0.85
C HIS A 315 -38.53 -9.22 -0.46
N CYS A 316 -39.48 -8.70 -1.23
CA CYS A 316 -39.82 -9.25 -2.55
C CYS A 316 -38.64 -9.16 -3.52
N LEU A 317 -37.95 -8.01 -3.58
CA LEU A 317 -36.73 -7.86 -4.38
C LEU A 317 -35.62 -8.86 -3.98
N VAL A 318 -35.42 -9.08 -2.68
CA VAL A 318 -34.46 -10.08 -2.15
C VAL A 318 -34.85 -11.51 -2.54
N TYR A 319 -36.13 -11.88 -2.45
CA TYR A 319 -36.62 -13.17 -2.91
C TYR A 319 -36.37 -13.38 -4.42
N LEU A 320 -36.63 -12.36 -5.23
CA LEU A 320 -36.41 -12.39 -6.69
C LEU A 320 -34.94 -12.45 -7.11
N CYS A 321 -33.98 -12.33 -6.19
CA CYS A 321 -32.56 -12.59 -6.42
C CYS A 321 -32.16 -14.08 -6.29
N GLY A 322 -33.11 -14.99 -6.03
CA GLY A 322 -32.82 -16.43 -5.91
C GLY A 322 -32.39 -17.07 -7.24
N GLU A 323 -31.57 -18.13 -7.19
CA GLU A 323 -31.01 -18.84 -8.37
C GLU A 323 -32.06 -19.30 -9.40
N LYS A 324 -33.30 -19.57 -8.97
CA LYS A 324 -34.40 -20.05 -9.83
C LYS A 324 -35.21 -18.92 -10.48
N SER A 325 -34.90 -17.66 -10.15
CA SER A 325 -35.64 -16.50 -10.62
C SER A 325 -35.10 -16.01 -11.97
N PRO A 326 -35.92 -15.94 -13.04
CA PRO A 326 -35.50 -15.31 -14.30
C PRO A 326 -35.30 -13.78 -14.16
N PHE A 327 -35.64 -13.22 -12.99
CA PHE A 327 -35.51 -11.81 -12.66
C PHE A 327 -34.25 -11.48 -11.84
N ARG A 328 -33.38 -12.46 -11.55
CA ARG A 328 -32.21 -12.33 -10.65
C ARG A 328 -31.35 -11.12 -10.97
N ALA A 329 -30.76 -11.05 -12.17
CA ALA A 329 -29.94 -9.92 -12.61
C ALA A 329 -30.71 -8.58 -12.59
N LEU A 330 -32.01 -8.57 -12.90
CA LEU A 330 -32.82 -7.35 -12.87
C LEU A 330 -32.95 -6.81 -11.45
N SER A 331 -33.29 -7.67 -10.50
CA SER A 331 -33.47 -7.35 -9.08
C SER A 331 -32.14 -6.98 -8.41
N LEU A 332 -31.05 -7.69 -8.72
CA LEU A 332 -29.70 -7.38 -8.21
C LEU A 332 -29.25 -5.96 -8.60
N LYS A 333 -29.52 -5.47 -9.82
CA LYS A 333 -29.22 -4.08 -10.21
C LYS A 333 -30.03 -3.08 -9.36
N VAL A 334 -31.29 -3.35 -9.03
CA VAL A 334 -32.13 -2.49 -8.17
C VAL A 334 -31.58 -2.42 -6.74
N VAL A 335 -31.30 -3.58 -6.11
CA VAL A 335 -30.78 -3.62 -4.73
C VAL A 335 -29.36 -3.05 -4.66
N SER A 336 -28.52 -3.28 -5.67
CA SER A 336 -27.18 -2.69 -5.76
C SER A 336 -27.20 -1.17 -5.98
N ASN A 337 -28.19 -0.62 -6.67
CA ASN A 337 -28.36 0.82 -6.79
C ASN A 337 -28.76 1.44 -5.44
N LEU A 338 -29.69 0.80 -4.72
CA LEU A 338 -30.09 1.24 -3.37
C LEU A 338 -28.91 1.23 -2.39
N ALA A 339 -28.05 0.20 -2.44
CA ALA A 339 -26.86 0.10 -1.59
C ALA A 339 -25.82 1.22 -1.77
N ALA A 340 -25.91 2.00 -2.85
CA ALA A 340 -25.06 3.18 -3.07
C ALA A 340 -25.49 4.42 -2.27
N ASN A 341 -26.73 4.46 -1.75
CA ASN A 341 -27.21 5.54 -0.90
C ASN A 341 -27.09 5.15 0.60
N PRO A 342 -26.40 5.94 1.44
CA PRO A 342 -26.28 5.69 2.88
C PRO A 342 -27.62 5.52 3.62
N ASP A 343 -28.65 6.28 3.24
CA ASP A 343 -29.97 6.30 3.89
C ASP A 343 -30.75 4.99 3.67
N ALA A 344 -30.29 4.13 2.75
CA ALA A 344 -30.87 2.81 2.50
C ALA A 344 -30.27 1.70 3.38
N ILE A 345 -29.11 1.93 4.02
CA ILE A 345 -28.29 0.86 4.60
C ILE A 345 -29.04 0.08 5.69
N ASP A 346 -29.74 0.75 6.61
CA ASP A 346 -30.47 0.10 7.69
C ASP A 346 -31.59 -0.82 7.14
N ARG A 347 -32.35 -0.31 6.17
CA ARG A 347 -33.45 -1.02 5.51
C ARG A 347 -32.97 -2.23 4.70
N LEU A 348 -31.83 -2.09 4.00
CA LEU A 348 -31.16 -3.20 3.31
C LEU A 348 -30.65 -4.26 4.29
N THR A 349 -30.18 -3.82 5.46
CA THR A 349 -29.68 -4.70 6.53
C THR A 349 -30.83 -5.50 7.16
N GLU A 350 -31.92 -4.83 7.54
CA GLU A 350 -33.15 -5.46 8.05
C GLU A 350 -33.75 -6.46 7.05
N CYS A 351 -33.74 -6.11 5.76
CA CYS A 351 -34.20 -7.01 4.69
C CYS A 351 -33.27 -8.19 4.37
N GLY A 352 -32.12 -8.32 5.04
CA GLY A 352 -31.23 -9.47 4.89
C GLY A 352 -30.39 -9.49 3.62
N VAL A 353 -30.24 -8.34 2.94
CA VAL A 353 -29.48 -8.20 1.67
C VAL A 353 -28.05 -8.74 1.77
N ILE A 354 -27.42 -8.60 2.94
CA ILE A 354 -26.07 -9.15 3.20
C ILE A 354 -26.05 -10.68 3.14
N LYS A 355 -27.06 -11.35 3.71
CA LYS A 355 -27.18 -12.81 3.68
C LYS A 355 -27.42 -13.31 2.26
N MET A 356 -28.27 -12.61 1.50
CA MET A 356 -28.50 -12.85 0.08
C MET A 356 -27.21 -12.71 -0.75
N ALA A 357 -26.52 -11.57 -0.67
CA ALA A 357 -25.30 -11.33 -1.43
C ALA A 357 -24.17 -12.30 -1.04
N ALA A 358 -24.04 -12.63 0.24
CA ALA A 358 -23.09 -13.62 0.74
C ALA A 358 -23.38 -15.04 0.21
N ASP A 359 -24.63 -15.52 0.33
CA ASP A 359 -25.01 -16.86 -0.14
C ASP A 359 -24.82 -16.98 -1.66
N LEU A 360 -25.15 -15.93 -2.43
CA LEU A 360 -24.93 -15.88 -3.89
C LEU A 360 -23.43 -15.96 -4.23
N ILE A 361 -22.58 -15.14 -3.60
CA ILE A 361 -21.12 -15.14 -3.83
C ILE A 361 -20.44 -16.46 -3.44
N MET A 362 -21.00 -17.21 -2.49
CA MET A 362 -20.43 -18.48 -2.02
C MET A 362 -20.91 -19.71 -2.80
N TYR A 363 -22.17 -19.72 -3.26
CA TYR A 363 -22.85 -20.96 -3.68
C TYR A 363 -23.58 -20.89 -5.02
N ALA A 364 -23.82 -19.71 -5.58
CA ALA A 364 -24.52 -19.57 -6.86
C ALA A 364 -23.54 -19.41 -8.02
N ASP A 365 -23.93 -19.91 -9.19
CA ASP A 365 -23.33 -19.51 -10.46
C ASP A 365 -23.88 -18.13 -10.85
N LEU A 366 -22.99 -17.19 -11.20
CA LEU A 366 -23.28 -15.77 -11.39
C LEU A 366 -22.58 -15.25 -12.64
N ASP A 367 -23.29 -14.47 -13.47
CA ASP A 367 -22.64 -13.74 -14.56
C ASP A 367 -21.78 -12.55 -14.04
N ASP A 368 -20.93 -11.98 -14.89
CA ASP A 368 -20.02 -10.89 -14.49
C ASP A 368 -20.76 -9.62 -14.01
N SER A 369 -22.00 -9.39 -14.43
CA SER A 369 -22.82 -8.27 -13.95
C SER A 369 -23.44 -8.58 -12.58
N GLU A 370 -24.01 -9.77 -12.40
CA GLU A 370 -24.55 -10.24 -11.13
C GLU A 370 -23.47 -10.30 -10.04
N LYS A 371 -22.31 -10.87 -10.38
CA LYS A 371 -21.10 -10.87 -9.55
C LYS A 371 -20.69 -9.45 -9.16
N ARG A 372 -20.63 -8.52 -10.13
CA ARG A 372 -20.33 -7.10 -9.88
C ARG A 372 -21.36 -6.45 -8.95
N TYR A 373 -22.66 -6.73 -9.08
CA TYR A 373 -23.70 -6.23 -8.17
C TYR A 373 -23.55 -6.80 -6.75
N CYS A 374 -23.30 -8.11 -6.59
CA CYS A 374 -23.08 -8.72 -5.28
C CYS A 374 -21.83 -8.18 -4.59
N ILE A 375 -20.72 -7.99 -5.33
CA ILE A 375 -19.50 -7.37 -4.81
C ILE A 375 -19.77 -5.92 -4.38
N ASN A 376 -20.45 -5.12 -5.22
CA ASN A 376 -20.78 -3.73 -4.93
C ASN A 376 -21.62 -3.61 -3.63
N MET A 377 -22.66 -4.43 -3.49
CA MET A 377 -23.47 -4.51 -2.26
C MET A 377 -22.64 -4.92 -1.04
N MET A 378 -21.81 -5.97 -1.14
CA MET A 378 -20.93 -6.38 -0.05
C MET A 378 -19.98 -5.24 0.35
N CYS A 379 -19.33 -4.58 -0.61
CA CYS A 379 -18.37 -3.52 -0.37
C CYS A 379 -18.99 -2.29 0.31
N LEU A 380 -20.09 -1.77 -0.22
CA LEU A 380 -20.72 -0.54 0.27
C LEU A 380 -21.32 -0.75 1.68
N LEU A 381 -21.97 -1.88 1.92
CA LEU A 381 -22.59 -2.18 3.20
C LEU A 381 -21.55 -2.43 4.33
N THR A 382 -20.26 -2.64 4.02
CA THR A 382 -19.20 -2.77 5.04
C THR A 382 -18.98 -1.52 5.90
N LYS A 383 -19.51 -0.35 5.51
CA LYS A 383 -19.40 0.89 6.28
C LYS A 383 -19.90 0.71 7.73
N GLU A 384 -20.97 -0.06 7.93
CA GLU A 384 -21.58 -0.26 9.24
C GLU A 384 -21.03 -1.47 10.00
N ALA A 385 -20.88 -1.31 11.32
CA ALA A 385 -20.26 -2.31 12.19
C ALA A 385 -21.09 -3.61 12.28
N CYS A 386 -22.42 -3.50 12.34
CA CYS A 386 -23.34 -4.63 12.30
C CYS A 386 -23.13 -5.46 11.03
N ASN A 387 -22.92 -4.79 9.90
CA ASN A 387 -22.85 -5.38 8.57
C ASN A 387 -21.54 -6.14 8.35
N ARG A 388 -20.41 -5.58 8.80
CA ARG A 388 -19.14 -6.33 8.93
C ARG A 388 -19.32 -7.60 9.76
N GLY A 389 -20.07 -7.51 10.86
CA GLY A 389 -20.44 -8.67 11.68
C GLY A 389 -21.29 -9.71 10.93
N HIS A 390 -22.24 -9.30 10.09
CA HIS A 390 -23.04 -10.23 9.27
C HIS A 390 -22.21 -10.90 8.17
N ILE A 391 -21.36 -10.15 7.45
CA ILE A 391 -20.46 -10.69 6.43
C ILE A 391 -19.52 -11.73 7.05
N ARG A 392 -18.91 -11.43 8.21
CA ARG A 392 -18.07 -12.38 8.94
C ARG A 392 -18.85 -13.64 9.36
N ARG A 393 -20.04 -13.48 9.96
CA ARG A 393 -20.87 -14.62 10.42
C ARG A 393 -21.38 -15.51 9.29
N SER A 394 -21.47 -15.01 8.06
CA SER A 394 -21.86 -15.81 6.88
C SER A 394 -20.75 -16.70 6.32
N GLY A 395 -19.48 -16.46 6.69
CA GLY A 395 -18.31 -17.12 6.09
C GLY A 395 -17.83 -16.46 4.78
N ALA A 396 -18.64 -15.64 4.13
CA ALA A 396 -18.34 -15.03 2.82
C ALA A 396 -17.08 -14.14 2.79
N LEU A 397 -16.55 -13.74 3.95
CA LEU A 397 -15.28 -13.00 4.06
C LEU A 397 -14.09 -13.77 3.42
N GLN A 398 -14.12 -15.11 3.44
CA GLN A 398 -13.11 -15.95 2.77
C GLN A 398 -13.27 -15.93 1.24
N SER A 399 -14.50 -16.14 0.74
CA SER A 399 -14.82 -16.06 -0.69
C SER A 399 -14.59 -14.65 -1.26
N PHE A 400 -14.82 -13.60 -0.46
CA PHE A 400 -14.51 -12.22 -0.81
C PHE A 400 -13.00 -12.00 -1.01
N MET A 401 -12.14 -12.62 -0.18
CA MET A 401 -10.69 -12.60 -0.41
C MET A 401 -10.25 -13.44 -1.61
N LYS A 402 -10.96 -14.53 -1.95
CA LYS A 402 -10.76 -15.27 -3.20
C LYS A 402 -11.07 -14.39 -4.42
N ILE A 403 -12.19 -13.67 -4.40
CA ILE A 403 -12.55 -12.65 -5.41
C ILE A 403 -11.49 -11.56 -5.49
N ALA A 404 -11.05 -10.99 -4.35
CA ALA A 404 -10.01 -9.97 -4.31
C ALA A 404 -8.71 -10.40 -5.02
N LYS A 405 -8.26 -11.64 -4.80
CA LYS A 405 -7.11 -12.23 -5.50
C LYS A 405 -7.35 -12.42 -7.00
N GLN A 406 -8.56 -12.77 -7.41
CA GLN A 406 -8.94 -12.96 -8.83
C GLN A 406 -9.26 -11.64 -9.57
N SER A 407 -9.50 -10.54 -8.85
CA SER A 407 -9.80 -9.23 -9.43
C SER A 407 -8.58 -8.61 -10.11
N HIS A 408 -8.77 -8.16 -11.35
CA HIS A 408 -7.78 -7.40 -12.14
C HIS A 408 -8.28 -6.01 -12.59
N GLU A 409 -9.59 -5.72 -12.47
CA GLU A 409 -10.17 -4.42 -12.83
C GLU A 409 -9.81 -3.38 -11.75
N LYS A 410 -9.13 -2.27 -12.10
CA LYS A 410 -8.67 -1.25 -11.12
C LYS A 410 -9.80 -0.71 -10.23
N ARG A 411 -11.01 -0.57 -10.79
CA ARG A 411 -12.20 -0.09 -10.08
C ARG A 411 -12.81 -1.13 -9.13
N GLU A 412 -12.86 -2.40 -9.53
CA GLU A 412 -13.22 -3.51 -8.64
C GLU A 412 -12.24 -3.62 -7.46
N GLN A 413 -10.92 -3.55 -7.74
CA GLN A 413 -9.88 -3.54 -6.71
C GLN A 413 -10.04 -2.34 -5.75
N ALA A 414 -10.41 -1.16 -6.24
CA ALA A 414 -10.68 0.01 -5.40
C ALA A 414 -11.92 -0.14 -4.50
N MET A 415 -13.00 -0.73 -5.03
CA MET A 415 -14.20 -1.09 -4.25
C MET A 415 -13.89 -2.11 -3.14
N ILE A 416 -13.07 -3.11 -3.46
CA ILE A 416 -12.63 -4.14 -2.50
C ILE A 416 -11.70 -3.52 -1.44
N LEU A 417 -10.77 -2.65 -1.84
CA LEU A 417 -9.88 -1.94 -0.91
C LEU A 417 -10.65 -1.00 0.04
N TYR A 418 -11.67 -0.29 -0.47
CA TYR A 418 -12.61 0.49 0.36
C TYR A 418 -13.26 -0.39 1.44
N ALA A 419 -13.74 -1.57 1.05
CA ALA A 419 -14.39 -2.51 1.97
C ALA A 419 -13.43 -3.04 3.04
N LEU A 420 -12.23 -3.48 2.62
CA LEU A 420 -11.19 -3.99 3.51
C LEU A 420 -10.72 -2.94 4.52
N TYR A 421 -10.67 -1.66 4.13
CA TYR A 421 -10.33 -0.54 5.01
C TYR A 421 -11.33 -0.34 6.17
N GLN A 422 -12.60 -0.74 6.02
CA GLN A 422 -13.58 -0.66 7.11
C GLN A 422 -13.35 -1.74 8.19
N TYR A 423 -12.63 -2.82 7.87
CA TYR A 423 -12.25 -3.84 8.85
C TYR A 423 -10.99 -3.48 9.65
N ARG A 424 -10.32 -2.34 9.41
CA ARG A 424 -9.01 -1.98 10.02
C ARG A 424 -8.95 -1.96 11.55
N PHE A 425 -10.11 -1.98 12.23
CA PHE A 425 -10.26 -2.04 13.70
C PHE A 425 -11.05 -3.29 14.20
N ASP A 426 -11.46 -4.20 13.31
CA ASP A 426 -12.22 -5.41 13.64
C ASP A 426 -11.26 -6.62 13.74
N SER A 427 -10.81 -6.93 14.95
CA SER A 427 -9.76 -7.94 15.18
C SER A 427 -10.10 -9.31 14.58
N LEU A 428 -11.29 -9.83 14.87
CA LEU A 428 -11.72 -11.15 14.42
C LEU A 428 -11.93 -11.23 12.90
N SER A 429 -12.27 -10.12 12.24
CA SER A 429 -12.25 -10.06 10.76
C SER A 429 -10.84 -10.03 10.20
N ASN A 430 -9.91 -9.29 10.82
CA ASN A 430 -8.52 -9.20 10.33
C ASN A 430 -7.80 -10.55 10.39
N GLU A 431 -8.04 -11.37 11.41
CA GLU A 431 -7.49 -12.72 11.49
C GLU A 431 -7.93 -13.62 10.32
N ILE A 432 -9.22 -13.55 9.96
CA ILE A 432 -9.78 -14.26 8.79
C ILE A 432 -9.22 -13.69 7.48
N LEU A 433 -9.10 -12.37 7.35
CA LEU A 433 -8.53 -11.72 6.16
C LEU A 433 -7.05 -12.07 5.96
N LEU A 434 -6.25 -12.04 7.03
CA LEU A 434 -4.81 -12.35 7.02
C LEU A 434 -4.56 -13.83 6.69
N SER A 435 -5.32 -14.75 7.29
CA SER A 435 -5.25 -16.18 6.93
C SER A 435 -5.73 -16.50 5.52
N ASN A 436 -6.38 -15.54 4.83
CA ASN A 436 -6.86 -15.67 3.46
C ASN A 436 -6.08 -14.82 2.44
N GLY A 437 -4.92 -14.25 2.79
CA GLY A 437 -4.03 -13.56 1.86
C GLY A 437 -4.16 -12.05 1.76
N LEU A 438 -4.64 -11.37 2.81
CA LEU A 438 -4.75 -9.91 2.82
C LEU A 438 -3.43 -9.23 2.45
N VAL A 439 -2.29 -9.68 2.99
CA VAL A 439 -1.00 -9.03 2.72
C VAL A 439 -0.63 -9.19 1.25
N SER A 440 -0.77 -10.41 0.69
CA SER A 440 -0.49 -10.68 -0.73
C SER A 440 -1.31 -9.80 -1.69
N PHE A 441 -2.60 -9.55 -1.39
CA PHE A 441 -3.46 -8.68 -2.19
C PHE A 441 -3.03 -7.21 -2.13
N LEU A 442 -2.73 -6.70 -0.93
CA LEU A 442 -2.29 -5.31 -0.73
C LEU A 442 -0.90 -5.07 -1.33
N VAL A 443 0.02 -6.03 -1.21
CA VAL A 443 1.36 -5.99 -1.84
C VAL A 443 1.25 -6.00 -3.38
N ARG A 444 0.30 -6.74 -3.96
CA ARG A 444 0.04 -6.69 -5.41
C ARG A 444 -0.44 -5.32 -5.87
N ILE A 445 -1.36 -4.69 -5.13
CA ILE A 445 -1.80 -3.31 -5.41
C ILE A 445 -0.61 -2.34 -5.36
N LEU A 446 0.25 -2.43 -4.33
CA LEU A 446 1.43 -1.56 -4.22
C LEU A 446 2.40 -1.73 -5.38
N ASN A 447 2.73 -2.97 -5.78
CA ASN A 447 3.61 -3.20 -6.93
C ASN A 447 3.02 -2.65 -8.24
N GLY A 448 1.70 -2.75 -8.43
CA GLY A 448 0.99 -2.11 -9.54
C GLY A 448 0.97 -0.58 -9.54
N ILE A 449 1.38 0.07 -8.43
CA ILE A 449 1.54 1.53 -8.33
C ILE A 449 3.03 1.94 -8.44
N ILE A 450 3.95 1.05 -8.04
CA ILE A 450 5.41 1.25 -8.12
C ILE A 450 5.90 1.11 -9.57
N ALA A 451 5.32 0.21 -10.36
CA ALA A 451 5.78 -0.14 -11.71
C ALA A 451 5.95 1.07 -12.65
N ASP A 452 5.09 2.08 -12.52
CA ASP A 452 5.02 3.25 -13.42
C ASP A 452 5.65 4.53 -12.83
N ARG A 453 6.33 4.48 -11.67
CA ARG A 453 6.76 5.69 -10.93
C ARG A 453 8.28 5.88 -10.81
N GLU A 454 8.72 7.10 -11.15
CA GLU A 454 10.11 7.53 -11.05
C GLU A 454 10.56 7.86 -9.61
N VAL A 455 11.87 8.04 -9.43
CA VAL A 455 12.52 8.23 -8.13
C VAL A 455 12.68 9.72 -7.81
N ALA A 456 11.75 10.28 -7.03
CA ALA A 456 11.81 11.68 -6.58
C ALA A 456 12.38 11.80 -5.15
N HIS A 457 13.37 12.67 -4.96
CA HIS A 457 14.00 12.93 -3.66
C HIS A 457 14.19 14.42 -3.40
N ILE A 458 14.22 14.78 -2.11
CA ILE A 458 14.42 16.15 -1.65
C ILE A 458 15.92 16.45 -1.53
N ARG A 459 16.37 17.56 -2.14
CA ARG A 459 17.72 18.10 -1.93
C ARG A 459 17.71 18.98 -0.68
N HIS A 460 18.82 19.02 0.08
CA HIS A 460 18.89 19.84 1.32
C HIS A 460 18.54 21.33 1.05
N ASP A 461 19.04 21.88 -0.06
CA ASP A 461 18.75 23.24 -0.57
C ASP A 461 17.26 23.53 -0.89
N GLU A 462 16.42 22.50 -1.00
CA GLU A 462 14.99 22.61 -1.33
C GLU A 462 14.14 22.54 -0.06
N GLU A 463 14.45 21.61 0.86
CA GLU A 463 13.80 21.58 2.18
C GLU A 463 14.05 22.87 2.97
N GLU A 464 15.25 23.45 2.85
CA GLU A 464 15.58 24.75 3.47
C GLU A 464 14.70 25.88 2.90
N ARG A 465 14.30 25.81 1.63
CA ARG A 465 13.36 26.79 1.03
C ARG A 465 11.93 26.58 1.52
N GLU A 466 11.46 25.33 1.59
CA GLU A 466 10.12 25.01 2.11
C GLU A 466 9.96 25.46 3.57
N ARG A 467 10.96 25.15 4.41
CA ARG A 467 11.03 25.63 5.80
C ARG A 467 11.04 27.15 5.88
N VAL A 468 11.79 27.84 5.01
CA VAL A 468 11.79 29.31 4.95
C VAL A 468 10.44 29.88 4.50
N THR A 469 9.72 29.25 3.56
CA THR A 469 8.40 29.75 3.11
C THR A 469 7.31 29.72 4.17
N HIS A 470 7.46 28.92 5.23
CA HIS A 470 6.55 28.94 6.39
C HIS A 470 6.97 29.93 7.50
N THR A 471 8.02 30.74 7.30
CA THR A 471 8.46 31.77 8.25
C THR A 471 8.18 33.20 7.76
N SER A 472 7.87 34.09 8.70
CA SER A 472 7.38 35.45 8.44
C SER A 472 8.35 36.33 7.64
N VAL A 473 7.80 37.38 7.00
CA VAL A 473 8.31 38.17 5.87
C VAL A 473 9.67 38.88 6.07
N PHE A 474 10.27 38.82 7.26
CA PHE A 474 11.33 39.76 7.70
C PHE A 474 12.81 39.33 7.49
N SER A 475 13.08 38.23 6.77
CA SER A 475 14.44 37.64 6.69
C SER A 475 15.11 37.64 5.30
N LYS A 476 14.88 38.64 4.44
CA LYS A 476 15.55 38.77 3.13
C LYS A 476 16.60 39.89 3.05
N ARG A 477 17.80 39.67 3.63
CA ARG A 477 18.96 40.56 3.39
C ARG A 477 20.37 39.95 3.54
N ARG A 478 20.55 38.64 3.29
CA ARG A 478 21.90 38.00 3.34
C ARG A 478 22.13 36.84 2.35
N SER A 479 21.75 37.03 1.08
CA SER A 479 22.11 36.11 -0.01
C SER A 479 22.30 36.88 -1.32
N ASN A 480 23.56 37.04 -1.75
CA ASN A 480 23.90 37.64 -3.06
C ASN A 480 25.37 37.43 -3.53
N TYR A 481 26.12 36.48 -2.95
CA TYR A 481 27.56 36.27 -3.25
C TYR A 481 27.96 34.83 -3.62
N ALA A 482 26.97 33.97 -3.94
CA ALA A 482 27.20 32.54 -4.26
C ALA A 482 26.79 32.18 -5.71
N LYS A 483 27.27 32.95 -6.71
CA LYS A 483 27.08 32.65 -8.15
C LYS A 483 28.30 33.01 -9.02
N ALA A 484 29.41 32.29 -8.80
CA ALA A 484 30.49 32.10 -9.77
C ALA A 484 31.06 30.69 -9.57
N GLY A 485 31.35 29.95 -10.65
CA GLY A 485 31.66 28.51 -10.58
C GLY A 485 33.07 28.13 -11.05
N LYS A 486 33.25 26.82 -11.29
CA LYS A 486 34.51 26.09 -11.59
C LYS A 486 35.34 25.72 -10.36
N MET A 487 34.88 24.66 -9.69
CA MET A 487 35.60 23.88 -8.68
C MET A 487 36.81 23.16 -9.33
N ARG A 488 37.94 23.07 -8.64
CA ARG A 488 39.20 22.47 -9.13
C ARG A 488 39.37 21.02 -8.68
N ARG A 489 40.29 20.30 -9.33
CA ARG A 489 40.61 18.89 -9.05
C ARG A 489 41.21 18.65 -7.66
N SER A 490 41.75 19.70 -7.02
CA SER A 490 42.14 19.75 -5.61
C SER A 490 40.96 19.54 -4.65
N ASP A 491 39.80 20.07 -5.01
CA ASP A 491 38.68 20.28 -4.08
C ASP A 491 37.90 18.97 -3.84
N LEU A 492 38.23 17.92 -4.58
CA LEU A 492 37.70 16.56 -4.40
C LEU A 492 38.39 15.77 -3.27
N LEU A 493 39.57 16.19 -2.80
CA LEU A 493 40.32 15.46 -1.76
C LEU A 493 39.90 15.83 -0.32
N PHE A 494 39.27 17.00 -0.10
CA PHE A 494 38.97 17.49 1.26
C PHE A 494 37.47 17.63 1.59
N HIS A 495 36.57 17.45 0.63
CA HIS A 495 35.13 17.59 0.88
C HIS A 495 34.43 16.39 1.56
N TYR A 496 35.18 15.39 2.03
CA TYR A 496 34.60 14.26 2.80
C TYR A 496 34.53 14.52 4.32
N LYS A 497 35.20 15.56 4.85
CA LYS A 497 35.11 15.96 6.28
C LYS A 497 34.33 17.27 6.46
N ALA A 498 33.00 17.17 6.41
CA ALA A 498 32.07 18.23 6.82
C ALA A 498 30.73 17.65 7.30
N GLY A 499 30.71 17.04 8.48
CA GLY A 499 29.49 16.47 9.09
C GLY A 499 29.51 16.57 10.62
N ASN A 500 28.40 17.01 11.21
CA ASN A 500 28.11 17.07 12.64
C ASN A 500 29.08 17.84 13.56
N GLY A 501 29.47 19.06 13.15
CA GLY A 501 29.72 20.11 14.13
C GLY A 501 28.40 20.48 14.83
N TYR A 502 28.26 20.18 16.13
CA TYR A 502 27.04 20.44 16.89
C TYR A 502 26.76 21.94 17.01
N SER A 503 25.57 22.39 16.59
CA SER A 503 25.07 23.73 16.90
C SER A 503 24.66 23.81 18.38
N SER A 504 25.44 24.56 19.17
CA SER A 504 25.19 24.76 20.61
C SER A 504 23.78 25.28 20.93
N GLN A 505 23.01 24.51 21.70
CA GLN A 505 22.04 25.04 22.65
C GLN A 505 22.35 24.53 24.06
N GLN A 506 22.11 25.38 25.05
CA GLN A 506 22.67 25.23 26.39
C GLN A 506 21.90 24.21 27.23
N GLN A 507 22.61 23.22 27.77
CA GLN A 507 22.25 22.57 29.04
C GLN A 507 23.48 22.49 29.93
N HIS A 508 23.30 22.76 31.23
CA HIS A 508 24.40 22.86 32.18
C HIS A 508 24.92 21.48 32.61
N HIS A 509 26.25 21.33 32.61
CA HIS A 509 26.90 20.21 33.31
C HIS A 509 26.55 20.21 34.81
N LYS A 510 26.35 19.02 35.36
CA LYS A 510 26.85 18.65 36.70
C LYS A 510 27.30 17.19 36.68
N ALA A 511 28.47 16.94 37.25
CA ALA A 511 29.15 15.65 37.18
C ALA A 511 28.75 14.70 38.32
N ALA A 512 28.83 13.40 38.08
CA ALA A 512 28.78 12.40 39.13
C ALA A 512 30.13 12.31 39.87
N LYS A 513 30.06 12.02 41.18
CA LYS A 513 31.17 11.49 41.98
C LYS A 513 30.67 10.28 42.77
N GLN A 514 31.54 9.29 42.96
CA GLN A 514 31.22 8.02 43.61
C GLN A 514 31.16 8.13 45.14
N SER A 515 30.24 7.38 45.79
CA SER A 515 30.51 6.74 47.08
C SER A 515 29.43 5.70 47.47
N LYS A 516 29.84 4.43 47.54
CA LYS A 516 29.47 3.33 48.49
C LYS A 516 27.99 3.09 48.91
N LEU A 517 27.61 1.80 48.88
CA LEU A 517 26.91 0.95 49.90
C LEU A 517 25.84 1.61 50.82
N ASP A 518 24.70 0.98 51.15
CA ASP A 518 24.40 -0.47 51.29
C ASP A 518 22.89 -0.75 50.97
N PRO A 519 22.21 -1.88 51.33
CA PRO A 519 20.99 -2.34 50.65
C PRO A 519 19.69 -2.22 51.49
N TYR A 520 18.60 -2.81 50.97
CA TYR A 520 17.22 -2.80 51.49
C TYR A 520 16.52 -1.43 51.53
N CYS A 521 15.52 -1.25 50.66
CA CYS A 521 14.14 -1.02 51.13
C CYS A 521 13.11 -1.25 50.01
N SER A 522 11.89 -1.59 50.42
CA SER A 522 10.76 -1.91 49.56
C SER A 522 10.18 -0.70 48.82
N ALA A 523 9.40 -0.94 47.76
CA ALA A 523 8.33 -0.03 47.39
C ALA A 523 7.32 0.10 48.55
N PRO A 524 6.65 1.26 48.70
CA PRO A 524 5.32 1.33 48.08
C PRO A 524 4.92 2.74 47.56
N GLU A 525 3.64 2.85 47.20
CA GLU A 525 2.79 4.06 47.18
C GLU A 525 2.98 5.13 46.09
N SER A 526 1.89 5.32 45.34
CA SER A 526 1.51 6.58 44.70
C SER A 526 0.44 7.28 45.54
N PRO A 527 0.51 8.60 45.68
CA PRO A 527 -0.65 9.45 45.39
C PRO A 527 -0.25 10.62 44.44
N GLU A 528 -1.13 11.43 43.87
CA GLU A 528 -2.59 11.55 44.05
C GLU A 528 -3.29 11.94 42.72
N SER A 529 -4.63 11.97 42.70
CA SER A 529 -5.44 12.13 41.47
C SER A 529 -5.95 13.56 41.22
N GLY A 530 -6.05 13.97 39.95
CA GLY A 530 -6.91 15.07 39.52
C GLY A 530 -8.18 14.51 38.84
N SER A 531 -9.37 14.89 39.32
CA SER A 531 -10.64 14.24 38.94
C SER A 531 -11.83 15.19 38.80
N SER A 532 -12.67 14.92 37.80
CA SER A 532 -14.12 15.17 37.77
C SER A 532 -14.75 14.15 36.80
N GLY A 533 -15.92 13.54 37.01
CA GLY A 533 -16.99 13.76 38.00
C GLY A 533 -18.29 14.15 37.27
N TYR A 534 -19.51 13.68 37.59
CA TYR A 534 -20.10 12.85 38.66
C TYR A 534 -21.24 11.99 38.00
N ALA A 535 -22.08 11.16 38.64
CA ALA A 535 -22.53 11.07 40.03
C ALA A 535 -22.88 9.63 40.47
N SER A 536 -23.18 9.44 41.76
CA SER A 536 -23.24 8.13 42.44
C SER A 536 -24.61 7.79 43.03
N THR A 537 -24.75 6.56 43.56
CA THR A 537 -25.65 6.27 44.71
C THR A 537 -24.94 5.30 45.66
N SER A 538 -25.64 4.66 46.62
CA SER A 538 -25.02 4.19 47.87
C SER A 538 -25.57 2.87 48.44
N TYR A 539 -24.98 2.45 49.57
CA TYR A 539 -25.29 1.30 50.45
C TYR A 539 -24.73 -0.08 50.00
N GLY A 540 -24.08 -0.89 50.86
CA GLY A 540 -23.55 -0.61 52.19
C GLY A 540 -23.21 -1.85 53.06
N THR A 541 -22.21 -1.71 53.96
CA THR A 541 -21.98 -2.48 55.22
C THR A 541 -21.38 -3.92 55.22
N VAL A 542 -20.04 -4.00 55.39
CA VAL A 542 -19.30 -4.56 56.58
C VAL A 542 -19.14 -6.09 56.86
N ARG A 543 -17.90 -6.44 57.32
CA ARG A 543 -17.41 -7.55 58.22
C ARG A 543 -16.72 -8.82 57.65
N SER A 544 -15.43 -8.95 58.01
CA SER A 544 -14.62 -10.19 58.19
C SER A 544 -14.76 -10.72 59.65
N PRO A 545 -14.14 -11.85 60.13
CA PRO A 545 -12.66 -12.00 60.26
C PRO A 545 -12.04 -13.46 60.32
N SER A 546 -10.70 -13.52 60.52
CA SER A 546 -9.89 -14.57 61.20
C SER A 546 -9.49 -15.87 60.46
N MET A 547 -8.19 -16.19 60.21
CA MET A 547 -7.11 -16.79 61.07
C MET A 547 -7.05 -18.36 60.96
N SER A 548 -5.94 -19.13 61.08
CA SER A 548 -4.50 -18.93 61.45
C SER A 548 -3.55 -20.11 61.08
N VAL A 549 -2.28 -19.81 60.71
CA VAL A 549 -0.96 -20.42 61.13
C VAL A 549 -0.74 -21.97 61.21
N GLY A 550 0.42 -22.51 60.73
CA GLY A 550 0.96 -23.80 61.27
C GLY A 550 2.03 -24.68 60.56
N SER A 551 3.26 -24.18 60.29
CA SER A 551 4.58 -24.87 60.22
C SER A 551 4.81 -26.39 59.86
N SER A 552 5.43 -26.63 58.69
CA SER A 552 6.69 -27.42 58.46
C SER A 552 6.70 -29.01 58.62
N PRO A 553 7.83 -29.76 58.41
CA PRO A 553 7.97 -30.74 57.28
C PRO A 553 8.62 -32.10 57.71
N PRO A 554 9.49 -32.83 56.96
CA PRO A 554 9.63 -33.19 55.52
C PRO A 554 9.67 -34.74 55.28
N ARG A 555 9.78 -35.24 54.01
CA ARG A 555 10.71 -36.34 53.56
C ARG A 555 10.50 -36.91 52.13
N PHE A 556 11.61 -37.39 51.55
CA PHE A 556 11.78 -38.48 50.54
C PHE A 556 12.29 -39.75 51.31
N PRO A 557 12.35 -41.01 50.77
CA PRO A 557 12.70 -41.41 49.38
C PRO A 557 11.90 -42.62 48.82
N GLU A 558 12.50 -43.36 47.87
CA GLU A 558 11.99 -44.56 47.16
C GLU A 558 11.85 -45.85 48.01
N ASP A 559 11.02 -46.81 47.58
CA ASP A 559 11.46 -48.16 47.10
C ASP A 559 10.28 -49.07 46.66
N GLU A 560 10.59 -50.20 46.01
CA GLU A 560 9.67 -51.09 45.25
C GLU A 560 9.09 -52.29 46.01
N ALA A 561 7.95 -52.84 45.52
CA ALA A 561 7.57 -54.26 45.68
C ALA A 561 6.55 -54.70 44.59
N PHE A 562 6.71 -55.93 44.09
CA PHE A 562 5.77 -56.67 43.21
C PHE A 562 4.66 -57.34 44.08
N GLU A 563 3.61 -58.05 43.61
CA GLU A 563 3.26 -58.76 42.37
C GLU A 563 1.79 -58.40 41.97
N ASP A 564 1.23 -58.69 40.79
CA ASP A 564 0.82 -60.01 40.26
C ASP A 564 0.59 -59.94 38.71
N ASP A 565 0.53 -61.09 38.04
CA ASP A 565 0.80 -61.25 36.60
C ASP A 565 -0.44 -61.59 35.74
N THR A 566 -0.45 -61.22 34.46
CA THR A 566 -1.05 -61.98 33.32
C THR A 566 -0.88 -61.28 31.94
N GLU A 567 0.12 -61.73 31.16
CA GLU A 567 -0.02 -62.38 29.83
C GLU A 567 -1.07 -61.84 28.79
N VAL A 568 -0.79 -61.64 27.48
CA VAL A 568 0.32 -62.02 26.56
C VAL A 568 0.58 -60.98 25.44
N TYR A 569 1.83 -60.50 25.33
CA TYR A 569 2.74 -60.29 24.16
C TYR A 569 2.32 -59.74 22.75
N SER A 570 3.31 -59.26 21.97
CA SER A 570 3.21 -58.63 20.62
C SER A 570 3.79 -59.57 19.50
N PRO A 571 4.73 -59.27 18.53
CA PRO A 571 5.57 -58.07 18.20
C PRO A 571 5.77 -57.67 16.69
N VAL A 572 6.22 -56.43 16.40
CA VAL A 572 7.29 -56.02 15.41
C VAL A 572 7.09 -56.26 13.87
N CYS A 573 7.76 -55.61 12.87
CA CYS A 573 8.18 -54.22 12.52
C CYS A 573 8.68 -54.16 11.04
N SER A 574 8.91 -52.94 10.51
CA SER A 574 9.98 -52.51 9.54
C SER A 574 10.16 -53.11 8.12
N ASP A 575 10.07 -52.21 7.14
CA ASP A 575 11.01 -51.92 6.01
C ASP A 575 11.34 -52.88 4.83
N HIS A 576 11.24 -52.26 3.64
CA HIS A 576 12.13 -52.31 2.45
C HIS A 576 12.10 -53.47 1.41
N GLU A 577 12.49 -53.07 0.18
CA GLU A 577 12.82 -53.88 -1.02
C GLU A 577 11.67 -54.76 -1.60
N GLN A 578 11.75 -55.32 -2.81
CA GLN A 578 12.16 -54.83 -4.16
C GLN A 578 11.50 -55.80 -5.20
N GLU A 579 11.76 -55.62 -6.50
CA GLU A 579 11.42 -56.50 -7.64
C GLU A 579 11.26 -58.01 -7.34
N ASP A 580 10.27 -58.68 -7.96
CA ASP A 580 10.55 -59.56 -9.13
C ASP A 580 9.30 -60.04 -9.92
N GLU A 581 9.54 -60.64 -11.09
CA GLU A 581 8.54 -61.23 -12.01
C GLU A 581 8.14 -62.69 -11.67
N THR A 582 6.99 -63.18 -12.17
CA THR A 582 6.89 -64.40 -13.05
C THR A 582 5.45 -64.83 -13.41
N ASP A 583 5.29 -65.28 -14.67
CA ASP A 583 4.42 -66.31 -15.28
C ASP A 583 3.21 -66.97 -14.54
N ALA A 584 2.12 -67.41 -15.21
CA ALA A 584 1.67 -67.24 -16.61
C ALA A 584 0.24 -67.82 -16.85
N THR A 585 -0.32 -67.52 -18.04
CA THR A 585 -1.48 -68.17 -18.71
C THR A 585 -2.90 -67.81 -18.16
N ASN A 586 -3.99 -67.78 -18.95
CA ASN A 586 -4.16 -68.12 -20.38
C ASN A 586 -5.36 -67.42 -21.07
N GLY A 587 -5.15 -66.86 -22.29
CA GLY A 587 -6.19 -66.37 -23.24
C GLY A 587 -7.02 -65.13 -22.83
N GLY A 588 -7.47 -64.22 -23.70
CA GLY A 588 -7.36 -64.05 -25.16
C GLY A 588 -8.59 -63.25 -25.68
N ALA A 589 -8.54 -62.39 -26.70
CA ALA A 589 -7.46 -61.98 -27.61
C ALA A 589 -7.79 -60.66 -28.36
N ARG A 590 -6.76 -59.94 -28.83
CA ARG A 590 -6.68 -58.97 -29.97
C ARG A 590 -7.73 -57.82 -30.11
N SER A 591 -7.38 -56.61 -30.56
CA SER A 591 -6.15 -56.17 -31.26
C SER A 591 -5.77 -54.72 -30.97
N GLU A 592 -4.47 -54.45 -30.94
CA GLU A 592 -3.83 -53.13 -31.10
C GLU A 592 -3.32 -52.98 -32.56
N VAL A 593 -2.82 -51.78 -32.92
CA VAL A 593 -1.52 -51.50 -33.61
C VAL A 593 -1.11 -50.04 -33.26
N ALA A 594 0.19 -49.73 -33.22
CA ALA A 594 0.76 -48.42 -32.87
C ALA A 594 1.75 -47.85 -33.95
N ASP A 595 2.48 -46.80 -33.58
CA ASP A 595 3.77 -46.28 -34.13
C ASP A 595 3.90 -45.55 -35.50
N ALA A 596 4.11 -44.23 -35.37
CA ALA A 596 5.32 -43.47 -35.76
C ALA A 596 5.94 -43.46 -37.20
N ALA A 597 5.77 -42.29 -37.87
CA ALA A 597 6.73 -41.58 -38.75
C ALA A 597 7.17 -42.22 -40.09
N PRO A 598 7.96 -41.57 -41.00
CA PRO A 598 8.36 -40.14 -41.14
C PRO A 598 8.14 -39.55 -42.60
N VAL A 599 8.80 -38.41 -42.91
CA VAL A 599 9.23 -37.88 -44.25
C VAL A 599 8.31 -36.88 -45.01
N GLY A 600 8.87 -35.70 -45.37
CA GLY A 600 8.58 -35.00 -46.66
C GLY A 600 8.22 -33.49 -46.62
N PRO A 601 9.04 -32.57 -47.18
CA PRO A 601 8.71 -31.15 -47.46
C PRO A 601 8.16 -30.98 -48.92
N PRO A 602 7.83 -29.78 -49.49
CA PRO A 602 8.30 -28.43 -49.10
C PRO A 602 7.34 -27.21 -49.31
N ASP A 603 7.95 -26.01 -49.21
CA ASP A 603 7.61 -24.69 -49.78
C ASP A 603 6.48 -23.81 -49.19
N GLU A 604 6.91 -22.79 -48.43
CA GLU A 604 6.29 -21.44 -48.42
C GLU A 604 6.65 -20.67 -49.72
N PRO A 605 6.01 -19.51 -49.98
CA PRO A 605 6.85 -18.30 -49.93
C PRO A 605 6.23 -17.04 -49.31
N ASP A 606 6.93 -16.51 -48.30
CA ASP A 606 7.27 -15.09 -48.07
C ASP A 606 6.93 -14.10 -49.24
N ARG A 607 6.15 -13.01 -48.98
CA ARG A 607 6.66 -11.61 -49.04
C ARG A 607 5.69 -10.44 -48.81
N THR A 608 6.21 -9.47 -48.05
CA THR A 608 6.06 -8.00 -48.06
C THR A 608 5.19 -7.30 -49.14
N GLY A 609 4.40 -6.29 -48.73
CA GLY A 609 3.85 -5.24 -49.60
C GLY A 609 3.23 -4.06 -48.85
N GLU A 610 3.36 -2.84 -49.38
CA GLU A 610 2.72 -1.61 -48.86
C GLU A 610 1.57 -1.15 -49.79
N GLN A 611 0.83 -0.12 -49.34
CA GLN A 611 -0.05 0.80 -50.10
C GLN A 611 -1.54 0.42 -50.36
N ALA A 612 -2.39 1.15 -49.63
CA ALA A 612 -3.48 2.02 -50.11
C ALA A 612 -4.70 1.49 -50.92
N THR A 613 -5.88 1.98 -50.48
CA THR A 613 -7.13 2.24 -51.22
C THR A 613 -7.79 1.11 -52.02
N GLU A 614 -8.98 0.68 -51.59
CA GLU A 614 -10.25 1.24 -52.11
C GLU A 614 -11.43 0.94 -51.14
N GLU A 615 -12.64 1.38 -51.48
CA GLU A 615 -13.82 1.44 -50.59
C GLU A 615 -14.82 0.30 -50.86
N GLU A 616 -15.33 -0.36 -49.82
CA GLU A 616 -16.61 -1.10 -49.89
C GLU A 616 -17.48 -0.79 -48.65
N GLU A 617 -18.73 -0.37 -48.88
CA GLU A 617 -19.72 -0.13 -47.84
C GLU A 617 -20.34 -1.45 -47.36
N ILE A 618 -20.37 -1.69 -46.04
CA ILE A 618 -21.22 -2.74 -45.44
C ILE A 618 -22.07 -2.10 -44.32
N ASP A 619 -23.35 -2.47 -44.33
CA ASP A 619 -24.44 -1.75 -43.65
C ASP A 619 -24.39 -1.83 -42.11
N GLY A 620 -25.01 -0.85 -41.46
CA GLY A 620 -24.78 -0.55 -40.04
C GLY A 620 -25.26 -1.61 -39.05
N ALA A 621 -24.36 -1.99 -38.13
CA ALA A 621 -24.74 -2.45 -36.81
C ALA A 621 -25.03 -1.24 -35.90
N GLU A 622 -26.21 -1.17 -35.29
CA GLU A 622 -26.50 -0.15 -34.27
C GLU A 622 -25.79 -0.53 -32.96
N GLU A 623 -24.63 0.07 -32.69
CA GLU A 623 -23.93 -0.07 -31.40
C GLU A 623 -24.83 0.44 -30.26
N GLU A 624 -25.12 -0.42 -29.26
CA GLU A 624 -25.76 0.05 -28.03
C GLU A 624 -24.79 1.00 -27.28
N PRO A 625 -25.23 2.21 -26.89
CA PRO A 625 -24.36 3.15 -26.20
C PRO A 625 -23.97 2.59 -24.83
N ASN A 626 -22.68 2.64 -24.51
CA ASN A 626 -22.10 2.09 -23.29
C ASN A 626 -22.80 2.64 -22.01
N ASP A 627 -23.72 1.85 -21.42
CA ASP A 627 -24.64 2.21 -20.31
C ASP A 627 -23.90 2.51 -18.97
N PHE A 628 -22.57 2.56 -18.98
CA PHE A 628 -21.69 2.72 -17.83
C PHE A 628 -21.41 4.18 -17.47
N ASP A 629 -21.15 5.05 -18.46
CA ASP A 629 -20.78 6.45 -18.21
C ASP A 629 -21.98 7.26 -17.67
N THR A 630 -23.18 7.02 -18.19
CA THR A 630 -24.38 7.81 -17.82
C THR A 630 -24.79 7.60 -16.37
N VAL A 631 -24.58 6.41 -15.80
CA VAL A 631 -24.87 6.17 -14.37
C VAL A 631 -23.78 6.77 -13.47
N ALA A 632 -22.54 6.85 -13.96
CA ALA A 632 -21.41 7.39 -13.20
C ALA A 632 -21.33 8.93 -13.20
N SER A 633 -21.78 9.61 -14.26
CA SER A 633 -21.80 11.07 -14.33
C SER A 633 -22.90 11.69 -13.46
N TYR A 634 -24.14 11.22 -13.59
CA TYR A 634 -25.31 11.86 -12.96
C TYR A 634 -25.48 11.60 -11.45
N LEU A 635 -24.75 10.66 -10.86
CA LEU A 635 -24.91 10.27 -9.43
C LEU A 635 -23.80 10.77 -8.48
N ILE A 636 -22.77 11.45 -8.98
CA ILE A 636 -21.59 11.81 -8.16
C ILE A 636 -21.34 13.34 -8.08
N GLU A 637 -22.02 14.15 -8.90
CA GLU A 637 -21.90 15.62 -8.81
C GLU A 637 -22.86 16.25 -7.78
N ASP A 638 -24.01 15.65 -7.51
CA ASP A 638 -25.05 16.19 -6.62
C ASP A 638 -24.87 15.78 -5.14
N ASN A 639 -23.67 15.97 -4.57
CA ASN A 639 -23.50 16.07 -3.10
C ASN A 639 -23.71 17.53 -2.64
N SER A 640 -24.82 18.12 -3.08
CA SER A 640 -25.08 19.57 -3.08
C SER A 640 -26.02 20.04 -1.95
N ASN A 641 -26.31 19.19 -0.97
CA ASN A 641 -27.19 19.49 0.17
C ASN A 641 -26.51 20.30 1.31
N ALA A 642 -25.33 20.89 1.07
CA ALA A 642 -24.56 21.62 2.07
C ALA A 642 -24.09 23.02 1.61
N ARG A 643 -24.87 23.71 0.75
CA ARG A 643 -24.80 25.18 0.51
C ARG A 643 -25.96 25.67 -0.35
N TRP A 644 -27.03 26.16 0.30
CA TRP A 644 -28.12 26.89 -0.35
C TRP A 644 -28.59 28.07 0.51
N LEU A 645 -27.82 29.15 0.44
CA LEU A 645 -28.27 30.53 0.68
C LEU A 645 -27.51 31.45 -0.28
N ASP A 646 -28.19 32.48 -0.78
CA ASP A 646 -27.70 33.67 -1.48
C ASP A 646 -26.82 33.47 -2.74
N ALA A 647 -27.47 33.22 -3.90
CA ALA A 647 -26.85 33.41 -5.24
C ALA A 647 -27.83 33.55 -6.44
N VAL A 648 -29.09 34.01 -6.26
CA VAL A 648 -30.01 34.28 -7.41
C VAL A 648 -30.81 35.57 -7.22
N GLU A 649 -30.12 36.70 -7.21
CA GLU A 649 -30.62 38.00 -7.67
C GLU A 649 -29.42 38.88 -8.07
N GLU A 650 -29.66 40.06 -8.67
CA GLU A 650 -28.64 40.97 -9.22
C GLU A 650 -27.68 40.36 -10.28
N LYS A 651 -28.20 40.11 -11.49
CA LYS A 651 -27.36 40.11 -12.71
C LYS A 651 -27.94 40.86 -13.92
N ASP A 652 -28.96 41.69 -13.69
CA ASP A 652 -29.54 42.63 -14.65
C ASP A 652 -29.65 44.03 -14.02
N LEU A 653 -28.52 44.73 -13.90
CA LEU A 653 -28.39 46.20 -13.82
C LEU A 653 -26.88 46.59 -13.78
N LEU A 654 -26.60 47.88 -14.00
CA LEU A 654 -25.27 48.50 -13.92
C LEU A 654 -24.20 48.02 -14.93
N LEU A 655 -24.49 48.21 -16.22
CA LEU A 655 -23.50 48.79 -17.13
C LEU A 655 -23.45 50.32 -16.90
N LEU A 656 -22.31 50.96 -17.23
CA LEU A 656 -21.93 52.37 -16.93
C LEU A 656 -21.55 52.53 -15.44
N GLU A 657 -20.31 52.85 -15.03
CA GLU A 657 -19.42 53.93 -15.50
C GLU A 657 -17.91 53.55 -15.50
N GLU A 658 -17.07 54.41 -16.09
CA GLU A 658 -15.60 54.42 -15.97
C GLU A 658 -15.21 55.18 -14.66
N ASP A 659 -14.02 55.10 -14.04
CA ASP A 659 -12.65 55.06 -14.57
C ASP A 659 -11.62 54.74 -13.44
N SER A 660 -10.33 54.59 -13.81
CA SER A 660 -9.11 54.88 -13.02
C SER A 660 -8.36 53.76 -12.25
N LEU A 661 -7.03 53.81 -12.41
CA LEU A 661 -5.97 53.44 -11.43
C LEU A 661 -5.74 51.97 -11.03
N GLY A 662 -5.82 51.07 -12.01
CA GLY A 662 -4.76 50.12 -12.40
C GLY A 662 -3.78 49.52 -11.36
N LYS A 663 -3.82 48.19 -11.24
CA LYS A 663 -2.67 47.30 -10.96
C LYS A 663 -2.89 45.94 -11.61
N LYS A 664 -2.01 45.52 -12.53
CA LYS A 664 -2.04 44.16 -13.11
C LYS A 664 -1.19 43.19 -12.27
N PRO A 665 -1.76 42.12 -11.68
CA PRO A 665 -0.99 40.93 -11.36
C PRO A 665 -0.79 40.09 -12.63
N SER A 666 0.44 39.65 -12.92
CA SER A 666 0.71 38.80 -14.07
C SER A 666 0.40 37.33 -13.76
N SER A 667 -0.75 36.84 -14.21
CA SER A 667 -1.13 35.44 -14.16
C SER A 667 -0.32 34.58 -15.15
N LYS A 668 0.98 34.39 -14.86
CA LYS A 668 1.67 33.18 -15.32
C LYS A 668 1.08 32.00 -14.56
N ALA A 669 0.06 31.38 -15.14
CA ALA A 669 -0.35 30.05 -14.72
C ALA A 669 0.85 29.11 -14.86
N SER A 670 1.42 28.69 -13.75
CA SER A 670 2.35 27.56 -13.72
C SER A 670 1.54 26.32 -14.07
N SER A 671 1.83 25.73 -15.23
CA SER A 671 1.31 24.41 -15.60
C SER A 671 1.62 23.42 -14.48
N THR A 672 0.57 22.76 -13.98
CA THR A 672 0.68 21.72 -12.96
C THR A 672 1.58 20.59 -13.46
N HIS A 673 2.74 20.40 -12.81
CA HIS A 673 3.18 19.02 -12.59
C HIS A 673 2.17 18.36 -11.66
N ALA A 674 1.75 17.14 -11.99
CA ALA A 674 1.04 16.30 -11.04
C ALA A 674 2.02 15.78 -9.98
N ASP A 675 1.51 15.26 -8.86
CA ASP A 675 2.35 14.59 -7.86
C ASP A 675 2.72 13.18 -8.35
N ASP A 676 3.76 13.13 -9.19
CA ASP A 676 4.34 11.89 -9.72
C ASP A 676 5.12 11.11 -8.64
N CYS A 677 5.40 11.75 -7.50
CA CYS A 677 6.05 11.15 -6.33
C CYS A 677 5.07 10.45 -5.37
N ILE A 678 5.58 9.44 -4.65
CA ILE A 678 4.95 8.88 -3.45
C ILE A 678 5.01 9.89 -2.30
N ASP A 679 3.85 10.37 -1.85
CA ASP A 679 3.68 11.10 -0.58
C ASP A 679 2.70 10.33 0.34
N GLU A 680 3.21 9.82 1.45
CA GLU A 680 2.45 9.03 2.43
C GLU A 680 1.84 9.88 3.56
N ASN A 681 1.89 11.22 3.49
CA ASN A 681 1.77 12.08 4.67
C ASN A 681 0.61 13.11 4.70
N GLU A 682 -0.55 12.78 4.10
CA GLU A 682 -1.81 13.56 4.29
C GLU A 682 -2.90 12.79 5.07
N MET A 683 -2.52 12.01 6.08
CA MET A 683 -3.45 11.25 6.94
C MET A 683 -4.63 12.09 7.49
N PHE A 684 -4.39 13.36 7.82
CA PHE A 684 -5.39 14.25 8.44
C PHE A 684 -6.43 14.86 7.49
N LYS A 685 -6.17 14.94 6.18
CA LYS A 685 -7.24 15.20 5.19
C LYS A 685 -7.99 13.92 4.90
N ILE A 686 -7.25 12.82 4.77
CA ILE A 686 -7.77 11.54 4.29
C ILE A 686 -8.79 10.93 5.27
N GLU A 687 -8.62 11.03 6.59
CA GLU A 687 -9.69 10.63 7.53
C GLU A 687 -10.85 11.65 7.68
N LEU A 688 -10.79 12.80 7.01
CA LEU A 688 -11.87 13.80 6.96
C LEU A 688 -12.64 13.77 5.62
N ASP A 689 -11.95 13.46 4.51
CA ASP A 689 -12.49 13.46 3.13
C ASP A 689 -12.73 12.04 2.56
N ILE A 690 -12.25 10.95 3.16
CA ILE A 690 -12.70 9.59 2.77
C ILE A 690 -14.18 9.42 3.19
N ALA A 691 -15.06 9.52 2.20
CA ALA A 691 -16.43 9.00 2.29
C ALA A 691 -16.79 8.00 1.16
N THR A 692 -15.99 7.91 0.08
CA THR A 692 -16.37 7.18 -1.15
C THR A 692 -15.27 6.27 -1.69
N ALA A 693 -15.65 5.24 -2.46
CA ALA A 693 -14.70 4.38 -3.16
C ALA A 693 -13.96 5.08 -4.32
N LYS A 694 -14.52 6.16 -4.90
CA LYS A 694 -13.86 6.98 -5.92
C LYS A 694 -12.57 7.63 -5.40
N THR A 695 -12.48 7.90 -4.10
CA THR A 695 -11.25 8.33 -3.42
C THR A 695 -10.17 7.23 -3.41
N PHE A 696 -10.57 5.96 -3.25
CA PHE A 696 -9.67 4.80 -3.28
C PHE A 696 -9.17 4.49 -4.70
N GLU A 697 -10.02 4.70 -5.71
CA GLU A 697 -9.64 4.56 -7.12
C GLU A 697 -8.58 5.59 -7.53
N LYS A 698 -8.73 6.84 -7.04
CA LYS A 698 -7.78 7.94 -7.31
C LYS A 698 -6.49 7.86 -6.49
N TYR A 699 -6.54 7.40 -5.23
CA TYR A 699 -5.41 7.39 -4.30
C TYR A 699 -5.22 6.04 -3.58
N PRO A 700 -5.05 4.91 -4.28
CA PRO A 700 -5.05 3.56 -3.67
C PRO A 700 -3.88 3.29 -2.72
N MET A 701 -2.75 3.98 -2.87
CA MET A 701 -1.54 3.73 -2.08
C MET A 701 -1.72 3.97 -0.58
N GLN A 702 -2.28 5.13 -0.19
CA GLN A 702 -2.34 5.52 1.23
C GLN A 702 -3.28 4.64 2.08
N PRO A 703 -4.49 4.25 1.62
CA PRO A 703 -5.32 3.29 2.34
C PRO A 703 -4.68 1.90 2.40
N THR A 704 -4.01 1.46 1.33
CA THR A 704 -3.29 0.16 1.28
C THR A 704 -2.18 0.09 2.32
N LEU A 705 -1.33 1.13 2.39
CA LEU A 705 -0.28 1.24 3.39
C LEU A 705 -0.82 1.40 4.82
N THR A 706 -1.92 2.13 4.99
CA THR A 706 -2.56 2.30 6.31
C THR A 706 -3.16 0.99 6.81
N LEU A 707 -3.72 0.16 5.92
CA LEU A 707 -4.27 -1.15 6.27
C LEU A 707 -3.15 -2.15 6.61
N LEU A 708 -2.06 -2.21 5.83
CA LEU A 708 -0.87 -3.00 6.16
C LEU A 708 -0.25 -2.59 7.50
N TRP A 709 -0.15 -1.29 7.76
CA TRP A 709 0.33 -0.77 9.05
C TRP A 709 -0.58 -1.17 10.21
N SER A 710 -1.90 -1.03 10.07
CA SER A 710 -2.87 -1.40 11.13
C SER A 710 -2.80 -2.90 11.42
N ALA A 711 -2.79 -3.74 10.38
CA ALA A 711 -2.70 -5.18 10.52
C ALA A 711 -1.36 -5.64 11.15
N SER A 712 -0.22 -5.10 10.68
CA SER A 712 1.11 -5.45 11.24
C SER A 712 1.31 -5.02 12.70
N LYS A 713 0.58 -3.99 13.17
CA LYS A 713 0.57 -3.58 14.58
C LYS A 713 -0.17 -4.57 15.48
N SER A 714 -1.21 -5.23 14.95
CA SER A 714 -2.12 -6.07 15.73
C SER A 714 -1.89 -7.58 15.56
N PHE A 715 -1.29 -8.04 14.45
CA PHE A 715 -1.20 -9.45 14.09
C PHE A 715 0.19 -9.84 13.53
N PRO A 716 0.89 -10.82 14.13
CA PRO A 716 2.15 -11.34 13.62
C PRO A 716 1.93 -12.41 12.53
N ALA A 717 1.29 -12.01 11.43
CA ALA A 717 0.97 -12.91 10.33
C ALA A 717 2.21 -13.20 9.46
N MET A 718 2.46 -14.47 9.17
CA MET A 718 3.66 -14.93 8.43
C MET A 718 3.75 -14.39 6.99
N GLU A 719 2.66 -13.86 6.41
CA GLU A 719 2.69 -13.18 5.12
C GLU A 719 3.54 -11.88 5.14
N PHE A 720 3.70 -11.25 6.31
CA PHE A 720 4.52 -10.06 6.47
C PHE A 720 6.03 -10.32 6.30
N VAL A 721 6.49 -11.56 6.50
CA VAL A 721 7.90 -11.96 6.35
C VAL A 721 8.21 -12.65 5.01
N GLN A 722 7.27 -12.62 4.06
CA GLN A 722 7.53 -13.03 2.67
C GLN A 722 8.46 -12.04 1.98
N ALA A 723 9.39 -12.54 1.16
CA ALA A 723 10.40 -11.73 0.48
C ALA A 723 9.78 -10.59 -0.34
N ASP A 724 8.73 -10.87 -1.11
CA ASP A 724 8.01 -9.91 -1.94
C ASP A 724 7.41 -8.76 -1.09
N THR A 725 6.79 -9.08 0.05
CA THR A 725 6.24 -8.09 0.99
C THR A 725 7.35 -7.16 1.49
N LEU A 726 8.47 -7.74 1.93
CA LEU A 726 9.60 -7.00 2.48
C LEU A 726 10.28 -6.13 1.41
N GLU A 727 10.51 -6.67 0.21
CA GLU A 727 11.10 -5.94 -0.91
C GLU A 727 10.18 -4.80 -1.39
N THR A 728 8.86 -5.02 -1.43
CA THR A 728 7.89 -3.98 -1.78
C THR A 728 7.91 -2.83 -0.78
N LEU A 729 7.89 -3.11 0.52
CA LEU A 729 7.97 -2.08 1.57
C LEU A 729 9.32 -1.34 1.54
N LEU A 730 10.44 -2.06 1.32
CA LEU A 730 11.77 -1.45 1.20
C LEU A 730 11.91 -0.57 -0.06
N LYS A 731 11.33 -0.99 -1.20
CA LYS A 731 11.22 -0.16 -2.41
C LYS A 731 10.49 1.14 -2.09
N ILE A 732 9.30 1.08 -1.48
CA ILE A 732 8.51 2.27 -1.15
C ILE A 732 9.30 3.22 -0.24
N CYS A 733 9.93 2.72 0.84
CA CYS A 733 10.81 3.53 1.70
C CYS A 733 11.95 4.22 0.93
N LYS A 734 12.44 3.60 -0.16
CA LYS A 734 13.52 4.13 -1.02
C LYS A 734 13.02 5.12 -2.09
N HIS A 735 11.75 5.05 -2.49
CA HIS A 735 11.14 5.89 -3.53
C HIS A 735 10.28 7.05 -2.97
N ALA A 736 9.94 7.04 -1.68
CA ALA A 736 9.18 8.11 -1.04
C ALA A 736 10.02 9.37 -0.74
N LYS A 737 9.39 10.56 -0.86
CA LYS A 737 9.93 11.86 -0.39
C LYS A 737 10.54 11.75 1.03
N LYS A 738 9.84 11.04 1.93
CA LYS A 738 10.11 10.91 3.37
C LYS A 738 10.16 9.41 3.77
N PRO A 739 11.36 8.80 3.90
CA PRO A 739 11.51 7.35 4.14
C PRO A 739 10.80 6.79 5.39
N ARG A 740 10.72 7.54 6.50
CA ARG A 740 10.09 7.10 7.77
C ARG A 740 8.54 7.12 7.76
N GLY A 741 7.92 6.83 6.61
CA GLY A 741 6.47 6.76 6.42
C GLY A 741 5.78 5.50 6.98
N ARG A 742 4.55 5.24 6.52
CA ARG A 742 3.77 4.03 6.80
C ARG A 742 4.48 2.75 6.38
N ALA A 743 5.19 2.74 5.25
CA ALA A 743 5.97 1.57 4.83
C ALA A 743 7.06 1.22 5.87
N PHE A 744 7.80 2.23 6.34
CA PHE A 744 8.80 2.09 7.40
C PHE A 744 8.18 1.68 8.75
N GLN A 745 7.05 2.28 9.14
CA GLN A 745 6.34 1.90 10.36
C GLN A 745 5.87 0.43 10.32
N THR A 746 5.47 -0.06 9.14
CA THR A 746 5.09 -1.47 8.92
C THR A 746 6.31 -2.38 9.10
N LEU A 747 7.44 -2.08 8.46
CA LEU A 747 8.70 -2.81 8.67
C LEU A 747 9.15 -2.78 10.14
N ALA A 748 9.02 -1.64 10.83
CA ALA A 748 9.37 -1.49 12.23
C ALA A 748 8.44 -2.27 13.18
N ASN A 749 7.18 -2.54 12.80
CA ASN A 749 6.30 -3.46 13.52
C ASN A 749 6.74 -4.92 13.31
N ILE A 750 6.99 -5.30 12.04
CA ILE A 750 7.42 -6.64 11.65
C ILE A 750 8.69 -7.05 12.41
N LEU A 751 9.71 -6.17 12.44
CA LEU A 751 11.01 -6.45 13.05
C LEU A 751 11.02 -6.51 14.59
N LYS A 752 9.97 -6.00 15.25
CA LYS A 752 9.82 -6.09 16.72
C LYS A 752 9.22 -7.41 17.19
N HIS A 753 8.59 -8.18 16.30
CA HIS A 753 7.83 -9.35 16.73
C HIS A 753 8.68 -10.64 16.70
N VAL A 754 8.70 -11.36 17.83
CA VAL A 754 9.56 -12.54 18.05
C VAL A 754 9.36 -13.61 16.97
N ASN A 755 8.11 -13.94 16.61
CA ASN A 755 7.80 -14.97 15.59
C ASN A 755 8.40 -14.66 14.20
N HIS A 756 8.69 -13.40 13.89
CA HIS A 756 9.27 -12.99 12.61
C HIS A 756 10.80 -13.13 12.58
N PHE A 757 11.45 -13.25 13.74
CA PHE A 757 12.91 -13.22 13.87
C PHE A 757 13.60 -14.37 13.11
N LEU A 758 13.19 -15.62 13.36
CA LEU A 758 13.76 -16.80 12.71
C LEU A 758 13.51 -16.84 11.17
N PRO A 759 12.31 -16.53 10.65
CA PRO A 759 12.08 -16.35 9.21
C PRO A 759 12.97 -15.31 8.55
N LEU A 760 13.28 -14.21 9.26
CA LEU A 760 14.11 -13.12 8.74
C LEU A 760 15.60 -13.43 8.81
N LEU A 761 16.08 -14.12 9.85
CA LEU A 761 17.46 -14.64 9.92
C LEU A 761 17.80 -15.59 8.75
N LYS A 762 16.81 -16.34 8.26
CA LYS A 762 16.98 -17.26 7.13
C LYS A 762 17.04 -16.54 5.77
N GLN A 763 16.72 -15.25 5.69
CA GLN A 763 16.63 -14.46 4.46
C GLN A 763 17.74 -13.41 4.32
N ASP A 764 17.93 -12.90 3.10
CA ASP A 764 18.87 -11.81 2.77
C ASP A 764 18.38 -10.40 3.22
N PHE A 765 17.30 -10.31 4.00
CA PHE A 765 16.64 -9.06 4.36
C PHE A 765 17.58 -8.05 5.06
N VAL A 766 18.41 -8.50 6.01
CA VAL A 766 19.37 -7.64 6.71
C VAL A 766 20.44 -7.11 5.73
N PHE A 767 20.81 -7.90 4.72
CA PHE A 767 21.76 -7.48 3.69
C PHE A 767 21.14 -6.44 2.75
N ARG A 768 19.86 -6.58 2.38
CA ARG A 768 19.10 -5.54 1.65
C ARG A 768 18.99 -4.25 2.46
N LEU A 769 18.72 -4.31 3.77
CA LEU A 769 18.75 -3.14 4.66
C LEU A 769 20.11 -2.44 4.67
N HIS A 770 21.21 -3.19 4.59
CA HIS A 770 22.54 -2.60 4.48
C HIS A 770 22.76 -1.92 3.12
N GLU A 771 22.44 -2.58 2.01
CA GLU A 771 22.60 -2.06 0.64
C GLU A 771 21.87 -0.71 0.44
N LEU A 772 20.69 -0.55 1.06
CA LEU A 772 19.86 0.66 0.99
C LEU A 772 20.43 1.89 1.71
N LYS A 773 21.53 1.75 2.47
CA LYS A 773 22.26 2.87 3.09
C LYS A 773 23.11 3.67 2.10
N SER A 774 23.40 3.10 0.93
CA SER A 774 24.14 3.76 -0.14
C SER A 774 23.26 4.84 -0.78
N PRO A 775 23.72 6.09 -0.90
CA PRO A 775 22.96 7.14 -1.59
C PRO A 775 22.83 6.78 -3.09
N TYR A 776 21.74 7.20 -3.71
CA TYR A 776 21.58 7.03 -5.15
C TYR A 776 22.70 7.76 -5.92
N PRO A 777 23.41 7.11 -6.86
CA PRO A 777 24.57 7.71 -7.55
C PRO A 777 24.28 9.06 -8.23
N ALA A 778 23.05 9.26 -8.71
CA ALA A 778 22.63 10.50 -9.38
C ALA A 778 22.48 11.72 -8.44
N HIS A 779 22.32 11.53 -7.12
CA HIS A 779 21.93 12.61 -6.21
C HIS A 779 23.11 13.24 -5.43
N GLY A 780 24.31 12.64 -5.57
CA GLY A 780 25.54 13.12 -4.96
C GLY A 780 25.56 13.06 -3.43
N ALA A 781 26.56 13.70 -2.82
CA ALA A 781 26.83 13.63 -1.38
C ALA A 781 25.94 14.55 -0.50
N ARG A 782 24.83 15.08 -1.02
CA ARG A 782 23.92 16.01 -0.31
C ARG A 782 22.46 15.80 -0.73
N CYS A 783 21.86 14.69 -0.32
CA CYS A 783 20.44 14.40 -0.54
C CYS A 783 19.76 13.99 0.76
N TRP A 784 18.84 14.82 1.24
CA TRP A 784 18.17 14.64 2.52
C TRP A 784 17.48 13.27 2.60
N SER A 785 16.73 12.88 1.57
CA SER A 785 16.03 11.59 1.55
C SER A 785 17.00 10.39 1.56
N CYS A 786 18.23 10.52 1.04
CA CYS A 786 19.24 9.46 1.10
C CYS A 786 19.90 9.37 2.49
N ASP A 787 20.21 10.52 3.11
CA ASP A 787 20.78 10.58 4.45
C ASP A 787 19.77 10.10 5.51
N GLU A 788 18.49 10.46 5.34
CA GLU A 788 17.36 9.98 6.14
C GLU A 788 17.11 8.48 5.93
N MET A 789 17.21 7.95 4.70
CA MET A 789 17.12 6.51 4.45
C MET A 789 18.27 5.74 5.10
N ARG A 790 19.49 6.29 5.10
CA ARG A 790 20.64 5.73 5.84
C ARG A 790 20.38 5.70 7.35
N SER A 791 19.76 6.74 7.88
CA SER A 791 19.32 6.84 9.28
C SER A 791 18.27 5.77 9.61
N ALA A 792 17.19 5.71 8.83
CA ALA A 792 16.10 4.74 8.94
C ALA A 792 16.60 3.28 8.88
N CYS A 793 17.52 2.94 7.97
CA CYS A 793 18.07 1.58 7.89
C CYS A 793 18.90 1.19 9.13
N ASN A 794 19.57 2.15 9.78
CA ASN A 794 20.25 1.90 11.07
C ASN A 794 19.25 1.64 12.20
N ASP A 795 18.09 2.30 12.22
CA ASP A 795 17.01 2.06 13.20
C ASP A 795 16.39 0.67 13.03
N LEU A 796 16.09 0.25 11.80
CA LEU A 796 15.52 -1.07 11.52
C LEU A 796 16.49 -2.19 11.91
N MET A 797 17.79 -2.02 11.65
CA MET A 797 18.83 -2.94 12.16
C MET A 797 18.95 -2.91 13.69
N ALA A 798 18.73 -1.77 14.36
CA ALA A 798 18.70 -1.67 15.82
C ALA A 798 17.52 -2.44 16.42
N LEU A 799 16.33 -2.30 15.83
CA LEU A 799 15.12 -3.02 16.25
C LEU A 799 15.31 -4.54 16.10
N PHE A 800 15.80 -5.00 14.95
CA PHE A 800 16.08 -6.42 14.73
C PHE A 800 17.16 -6.97 15.70
N GLY A 801 18.21 -6.19 15.95
CA GLY A 801 19.22 -6.48 16.96
C GLY A 801 18.63 -6.68 18.35
N SER A 802 17.74 -5.79 18.79
CA SER A 802 17.09 -5.87 20.11
C SER A 802 16.24 -7.12 20.30
N VAL A 803 15.69 -7.71 19.22
CA VAL A 803 15.00 -9.02 19.28
C VAL A 803 16.02 -10.16 19.33
N GLY A 804 17.11 -10.08 18.57
CA GLY A 804 18.23 -11.03 18.64
C GLY A 804 18.95 -11.06 19.98
N GLU A 805 18.92 -9.97 20.73
CA GLU A 805 19.49 -9.85 22.08
C GLU A 805 18.57 -10.44 23.17
N THR A 806 17.31 -10.76 22.87
CA THR A 806 16.43 -11.49 23.82
C THR A 806 16.90 -12.92 24.04
N GLY A 807 16.54 -13.54 25.17
CA GLY A 807 16.90 -14.95 25.45
C GLY A 807 16.44 -15.94 24.36
N TYR A 808 15.32 -15.66 23.69
CA TYR A 808 14.88 -16.43 22.52
C TYR A 808 15.78 -16.18 21.30
N GLY A 809 16.05 -14.91 20.96
CA GLY A 809 16.90 -14.54 19.83
C GLY A 809 18.33 -15.09 19.97
N GLN A 810 18.90 -15.02 21.17
CA GLN A 810 20.18 -15.65 21.53
C GLN A 810 20.14 -17.17 21.33
N GLY A 811 19.05 -17.81 21.75
CA GLY A 811 18.83 -19.25 21.58
C GLY A 811 18.80 -19.68 20.12
N GLU A 812 18.02 -19.00 19.28
CA GLU A 812 17.94 -19.27 17.84
C GLU A 812 19.27 -19.03 17.11
N ILE A 813 19.95 -17.92 17.40
CA ILE A 813 21.28 -17.63 16.85
C ILE A 813 22.26 -18.76 17.24
N ALA A 814 22.36 -19.07 18.54
CA ALA A 814 23.30 -20.09 19.03
C ALA A 814 22.96 -21.50 18.56
N HIS A 815 21.67 -21.82 18.35
CA HIS A 815 21.23 -23.07 17.75
C HIS A 815 21.71 -23.15 16.29
N ILE A 816 21.38 -22.17 15.44
CA ILE A 816 21.79 -22.15 14.02
C ILE A 816 23.32 -22.22 13.88
N LEU A 817 24.07 -21.45 14.68
CA LEU A 817 25.53 -21.46 14.67
C LEU A 817 26.15 -22.82 15.05
N ARG A 818 25.40 -23.71 15.71
CA ARG A 818 25.83 -25.07 16.05
C ARG A 818 25.31 -26.11 15.05
N THR A 819 24.00 -26.16 14.80
CA THR A 819 23.33 -27.24 14.06
C THR A 819 23.10 -26.96 12.58
N GLY A 820 23.09 -25.68 12.16
CA GLY A 820 22.73 -25.28 10.80
C GLY A 820 23.72 -25.69 9.71
N GLU A 821 23.28 -25.57 8.46
CA GLU A 821 24.12 -25.72 7.25
C GLU A 821 25.18 -24.60 7.14
N ARG A 822 26.23 -24.83 6.34
CA ARG A 822 27.36 -23.89 6.17
C ARG A 822 26.90 -22.49 5.77
N ASP A 823 26.01 -22.39 4.79
CA ASP A 823 25.60 -21.11 4.22
C ASP A 823 24.67 -20.34 5.15
N LEU A 824 23.81 -21.05 5.91
CA LEU A 824 22.96 -20.44 6.93
C LEU A 824 23.79 -20.00 8.15
N LYS A 825 24.79 -20.79 8.57
CA LYS A 825 25.78 -20.41 9.59
C LYS A 825 26.53 -19.15 9.19
N LEU A 826 27.01 -19.07 7.95
CA LEU A 826 27.68 -17.88 7.42
C LEU A 826 26.73 -16.67 7.34
N ARG A 827 25.49 -16.83 6.84
CA ARG A 827 24.48 -15.76 6.81
C ARG A 827 24.24 -15.19 8.20
N VAL A 828 23.96 -16.05 9.19
CA VAL A 828 23.72 -15.62 10.59
C VAL A 828 24.98 -15.00 11.20
N SER A 829 26.17 -15.53 10.92
CA SER A 829 27.45 -14.96 11.37
C SER A 829 27.64 -13.52 10.87
N ILE A 830 27.37 -13.26 9.60
CA ILE A 830 27.44 -11.90 9.02
C ILE A 830 26.33 -10.99 9.60
N ILE A 831 25.13 -11.52 9.84
CA ILE A 831 24.03 -10.76 10.47
C ILE A 831 24.40 -10.32 11.90
N VAL A 832 25.01 -11.20 12.71
CA VAL A 832 25.42 -10.89 14.09
C VAL A 832 26.32 -9.66 14.14
N LEU A 833 27.30 -9.56 13.22
CA LEU A 833 28.21 -8.41 13.10
C LEU A 833 27.49 -7.08 12.78
N PHE A 834 26.37 -7.11 12.07
CA PHE A 834 25.58 -5.91 11.77
C PHE A 834 24.71 -5.44 12.94
N VAL A 835 24.05 -6.37 13.64
CA VAL A 835 22.87 -6.05 14.46
C VAL A 835 23.06 -6.16 15.97
N VAL A 836 23.94 -7.05 16.45
CA VAL A 836 24.15 -7.26 17.90
C VAL A 836 25.08 -6.19 18.47
N ARG A 837 24.80 -5.73 19.70
CA ARG A 837 25.46 -4.62 20.39
C ARG A 837 25.82 -4.95 21.83
N ASP A 838 25.09 -5.84 22.51
CA ASP A 838 25.48 -6.35 23.84
C ASP A 838 26.87 -7.00 23.76
N THR A 839 27.85 -6.44 24.47
CA THR A 839 29.25 -6.86 24.44
C THR A 839 29.46 -8.25 25.02
N ARG A 840 28.68 -8.64 26.04
CA ARG A 840 28.78 -9.97 26.68
C ARG A 840 28.22 -11.06 25.77
N LEU A 841 27.17 -10.75 25.00
CA LEU A 841 26.66 -11.61 23.94
C LEU A 841 27.63 -11.66 22.76
N LEU A 842 28.15 -10.52 22.31
CA LEU A 842 29.15 -10.47 21.24
C LEU A 842 30.39 -11.30 21.58
N HIS A 843 30.92 -11.24 22.81
CA HIS A 843 32.02 -12.11 23.23
C HIS A 843 31.70 -13.60 22.97
N LYS A 844 30.54 -14.07 23.46
CA LYS A 844 30.10 -15.46 23.29
C LYS A 844 29.90 -15.85 21.84
N LEU A 845 29.31 -14.99 21.02
CA LEU A 845 29.06 -15.29 19.60
C LEU A 845 30.36 -15.25 18.78
N LEU A 846 31.16 -14.19 18.93
CA LEU A 846 32.38 -13.96 18.15
C LEU A 846 33.49 -14.98 18.46
N PHE A 847 33.66 -15.34 19.74
CA PHE A 847 34.77 -16.19 20.20
C PHE A 847 34.30 -17.59 20.57
N ASP A 848 33.38 -17.76 21.55
CA ASP A 848 32.95 -19.10 21.99
C ASP A 848 32.23 -19.90 20.87
N LEU A 849 31.51 -19.21 19.98
CA LEU A 849 30.88 -19.78 18.78
C LEU A 849 31.62 -19.43 17.46
N LYS A 850 32.84 -18.90 17.53
CA LYS A 850 33.74 -18.67 16.38
C LYS A 850 33.15 -17.83 15.22
N VAL A 851 32.15 -16.96 15.45
CA VAL A 851 31.54 -16.13 14.39
C VAL A 851 32.58 -15.24 13.69
N LEU A 852 33.53 -14.65 14.43
CA LEU A 852 34.56 -13.79 13.82
C LEU A 852 35.53 -14.59 12.94
N GLU A 853 35.92 -15.78 13.41
CA GLU A 853 36.78 -16.71 12.68
C GLU A 853 36.12 -17.15 11.37
N MET A 854 34.85 -17.59 11.42
CA MET A 854 34.09 -18.03 10.25
C MET A 854 33.94 -16.94 9.17
N VAL A 855 33.70 -15.68 9.58
CA VAL A 855 33.56 -14.57 8.63
C VAL A 855 34.92 -14.15 8.05
N MET A 856 35.98 -14.11 8.87
CA MET A 856 37.33 -13.81 8.39
C MET A 856 37.85 -14.90 7.44
N ASP A 857 37.62 -16.18 7.74
CA ASP A 857 38.00 -17.27 6.83
C ASP A 857 37.23 -17.18 5.50
N PHE A 858 35.91 -16.92 5.54
CA PHE A 858 35.12 -16.73 4.31
C PHE A 858 35.65 -15.58 3.44
N ILE A 859 36.03 -14.45 4.04
CA ILE A 859 36.63 -13.29 3.36
C ILE A 859 37.96 -13.64 2.66
N LEU A 860 38.71 -14.59 3.24
CA LEU A 860 40.09 -14.89 2.86
C LEU A 860 40.26 -16.16 2.01
N LEU A 861 39.20 -16.96 1.79
CA LEU A 861 39.20 -18.07 0.83
C LEU A 861 39.54 -17.57 -0.58
N ASP A 862 40.44 -18.26 -1.29
CA ASP A 862 40.68 -18.05 -2.72
C ASP A 862 39.49 -18.58 -3.57
N GLU A 863 39.40 -18.13 -4.82
CA GLU A 863 38.19 -18.25 -5.63
C GLU A 863 38.05 -19.60 -6.38
N GLY A 864 36.82 -20.12 -6.38
CA GLY A 864 36.39 -21.20 -7.28
C GLY A 864 36.02 -20.67 -8.68
N PRO A 865 35.52 -21.55 -9.58
CA PRO A 865 35.26 -21.23 -10.98
C PRO A 865 34.23 -20.10 -11.20
N GLU A 866 34.38 -19.43 -12.34
CA GLU A 866 33.89 -18.06 -12.61
C GLU A 866 32.39 -17.83 -12.37
N GLN A 867 31.55 -18.82 -12.62
CA GLN A 867 30.08 -18.66 -12.49
C GLN A 867 29.62 -18.42 -11.05
N SER A 868 30.39 -18.80 -10.03
CA SER A 868 30.08 -18.51 -8.63
C SER A 868 30.56 -17.13 -8.16
N GLN A 869 31.39 -16.43 -8.95
CA GLN A 869 32.09 -15.22 -8.50
C GLN A 869 31.17 -14.06 -8.12
N GLN A 870 30.14 -13.74 -8.90
CA GLN A 870 29.34 -12.51 -8.63
C GLN A 870 28.60 -12.55 -7.29
N GLN A 871 27.96 -13.68 -6.95
CA GLN A 871 27.27 -13.83 -5.67
C GLN A 871 28.25 -13.93 -4.50
N ALA A 872 29.39 -14.61 -4.70
CA ALA A 872 30.47 -14.64 -3.72
C ALA A 872 31.06 -13.23 -3.47
N GLN A 873 31.34 -12.44 -4.50
CA GLN A 873 31.86 -11.07 -4.42
C GLN A 873 30.88 -10.14 -3.69
N ARG A 874 29.57 -10.25 -3.96
CA ARG A 874 28.53 -9.53 -3.20
C ARG A 874 28.59 -9.88 -1.71
N LEU A 875 28.58 -11.17 -1.35
CA LEU A 875 28.61 -11.62 0.04
C LEU A 875 29.92 -11.26 0.75
N ASN A 876 31.06 -11.31 0.05
CA ASN A 876 32.35 -10.87 0.56
C ASN A 876 32.37 -9.37 0.89
N GLY A 877 31.85 -8.53 -0.02
CA GLY A 877 31.72 -7.10 0.23
C GLY A 877 30.81 -6.79 1.43
N ILE A 878 29.68 -7.49 1.53
CA ILE A 878 28.75 -7.40 2.68
C ILE A 878 29.47 -7.83 3.98
N ALA A 879 30.24 -8.92 3.96
CA ALA A 879 30.99 -9.42 5.12
C ALA A 879 32.03 -8.40 5.63
N CYS A 880 32.81 -7.79 4.73
CA CYS A 880 33.72 -6.71 5.10
C CYS A 880 32.99 -5.48 5.65
N CYS A 881 31.84 -5.10 5.08
CA CYS A 881 30.98 -4.04 5.61
C CYS A 881 30.37 -4.39 6.99
N ALA A 882 30.14 -5.67 7.27
CA ALA A 882 29.67 -6.15 8.56
C ALA A 882 30.74 -6.00 9.64
N ILE A 883 32.00 -6.28 9.33
CA ILE A 883 33.15 -5.98 10.21
C ILE A 883 33.26 -4.47 10.45
N THR A 884 33.15 -3.62 9.41
CA THR A 884 33.06 -2.16 9.59
C THR A 884 31.96 -1.78 10.57
N ARG A 885 30.78 -2.43 10.46
CA ARG A 885 29.64 -2.09 11.31
C ARG A 885 29.82 -2.56 12.75
N LEU A 886 30.40 -3.73 12.98
CA LEU A 886 30.79 -4.17 14.33
C LEU A 886 31.76 -3.15 14.95
N SER A 887 32.79 -2.74 14.22
CA SER A 887 33.79 -1.77 14.70
C SER A 887 33.17 -0.41 15.04
N GLN A 888 32.23 0.09 14.21
CA GLN A 888 31.42 1.28 14.51
C GLN A 888 30.55 1.10 15.77
N ASN A 889 29.90 -0.06 15.94
CA ASN A 889 29.05 -0.35 17.11
C ASN A 889 29.88 -0.47 18.41
N LEU A 890 31.15 -0.94 18.32
CA LEU A 890 32.10 -1.08 19.44
C LEU A 890 32.92 0.18 19.74
N SER A 891 32.60 1.31 19.09
CA SER A 891 33.35 2.57 19.20
C SER A 891 34.85 2.43 18.90
N ILE A 892 35.22 1.52 17.98
CA ILE A 892 36.58 1.40 17.46
C ILE A 892 36.71 2.43 16.33
N TYR A 893 37.20 3.62 16.65
CA TYR A 893 37.44 4.71 15.70
C TYR A 893 38.84 5.31 15.92
N GLY A 894 39.43 5.88 14.86
CA GLY A 894 40.71 6.60 14.94
C GLY A 894 40.62 7.78 15.90
N GLU A 895 41.64 7.97 16.73
CA GLU A 895 41.71 9.09 17.66
C GLU A 895 41.73 10.42 16.89
N GLU A 896 40.63 11.17 16.96
CA GLU A 896 40.59 12.56 16.54
C GLU A 896 41.27 13.44 17.60
N GLU A 897 42.60 13.32 17.73
CA GLU A 897 43.39 14.43 18.25
C GLU A 897 43.09 15.67 17.40
N ASP A 898 43.02 16.84 18.04
CA ASP A 898 42.88 18.12 17.35
C ASP A 898 44.24 18.47 16.68
N THR A 899 44.51 17.85 15.52
CA THR A 899 45.79 17.92 14.81
C THR A 899 46.12 19.33 14.29
N GLY A 900 45.19 20.26 14.41
CA GLY A 900 45.21 21.57 13.75
C GLY A 900 44.94 21.44 12.24
N THR A 901 44.59 22.56 11.62
CA THR A 901 44.56 22.64 10.16
C THR A 901 46.00 22.69 9.61
N PRO A 902 46.25 22.13 8.41
CA PRO A 902 47.41 22.55 7.63
C PRO A 902 47.31 24.07 7.41
N SER A 903 48.44 24.77 7.45
CA SER A 903 48.41 26.23 7.31
C SER A 903 47.91 26.62 5.92
N GLU A 904 46.72 27.23 5.85
CA GLU A 904 46.01 27.66 4.62
C GLU A 904 46.90 28.48 3.65
N LYS A 905 48.00 29.05 4.15
CA LYS A 905 48.99 29.83 3.39
C LYS A 905 50.00 28.98 2.61
N LEU A 906 50.09 27.67 2.84
CA LEU A 906 50.93 26.75 2.06
C LEU A 906 50.18 26.04 0.92
N GLU A 907 48.86 25.89 1.00
CA GLU A 907 48.10 25.04 0.06
C GLU A 907 48.04 25.57 -1.39
N ALA A 908 48.25 26.89 -1.57
CA ALA A 908 48.06 27.55 -2.86
C ALA A 908 49.31 27.60 -3.77
N LYS A 909 50.51 27.27 -3.26
CA LYS A 909 51.77 27.36 -4.01
C LYS A 909 52.82 26.34 -3.54
N GLU A 910 53.68 25.93 -4.47
CA GLU A 910 54.98 25.29 -4.22
C GLU A 910 54.98 23.85 -3.67
N PHE A 911 54.35 22.93 -4.42
CA PHE A 911 54.54 21.47 -4.22
C PHE A 911 55.67 20.86 -5.08
N ASP A 912 56.68 21.67 -5.42
CA ASP A 912 57.86 21.22 -6.18
C ASP A 912 59.20 21.75 -5.63
N ASN A 913 59.19 22.18 -4.36
CA ASN A 913 60.37 22.69 -3.66
C ASN A 913 61.24 21.62 -2.97
N THR A 914 60.98 20.32 -3.20
CA THR A 914 61.92 19.25 -2.82
C THR A 914 63.23 19.30 -3.61
N VAL A 915 63.27 20.09 -4.70
CA VAL A 915 64.48 20.42 -5.45
C VAL A 915 65.21 21.61 -4.81
N THR A 916 64.51 22.71 -4.55
CA THR A 916 65.10 24.02 -4.18
C THR A 916 65.70 24.11 -2.77
N ILE A 917 65.62 23.05 -1.97
CA ILE A 917 66.29 22.93 -0.65
C ILE A 917 67.59 22.10 -0.73
N CYS A 918 67.77 21.33 -1.81
CA CYS A 918 68.97 20.52 -2.05
C CYS A 918 69.83 21.01 -3.23
N ASP A 919 69.29 21.85 -4.11
CA ASP A 919 70.00 22.40 -5.27
C ASP A 919 70.83 23.65 -4.92
N GLU A 920 71.49 23.65 -3.76
CA GLU A 920 72.48 24.67 -3.35
C GLU A 920 73.83 24.43 -4.04
N SER A 921 73.78 24.21 -5.35
CA SER A 921 74.93 23.97 -6.23
C SER A 921 76.01 25.07 -6.10
N ALA A 922 75.63 26.29 -5.71
CA ALA A 922 76.51 27.44 -5.52
C ALA A 922 77.34 27.51 -4.20
N LEU A 923 77.05 26.71 -3.15
CA LEU A 923 77.81 26.81 -1.87
C LEU A 923 79.22 26.19 -1.93
N GLY A 924 80.10 26.59 -1.01
CA GLY A 924 81.46 26.05 -0.88
C GLY A 924 81.51 24.59 -0.44
N GLY A 925 82.64 23.92 -0.68
CA GLY A 925 82.82 22.50 -0.33
C GLY A 925 82.75 22.21 1.17
N GLU A 926 83.17 23.16 2.01
CA GLU A 926 83.13 23.04 3.47
C GLU A 926 81.72 23.30 4.06
N GLU A 927 80.83 23.94 3.30
CA GLU A 927 79.47 24.32 3.70
C GLU A 927 78.40 23.29 3.32
N LYS A 928 78.76 22.30 2.49
CA LYS A 928 77.87 21.23 2.02
C LYS A 928 78.09 19.94 2.81
N VAL A 929 77.00 19.28 3.21
CA VAL A 929 77.04 17.90 3.73
C VAL A 929 76.44 16.96 2.68
N THR A 930 77.14 15.86 2.40
CA THR A 930 76.66 14.81 1.50
C THR A 930 76.12 13.62 2.29
N PHE A 931 74.86 13.28 2.11
CA PHE A 931 74.27 12.06 2.64
C PHE A 931 74.26 10.99 1.56
N ARG A 932 74.78 9.80 1.86
CA ARG A 932 74.63 8.62 1.01
C ARG A 932 73.54 7.72 1.57
N VAL A 933 72.57 7.38 0.72
CA VAL A 933 71.40 6.54 1.04
C VAL A 933 71.27 5.37 0.07
N ARG A 934 70.47 4.38 0.45
CA ARG A 934 69.93 3.35 -0.45
C ARG A 934 68.48 3.11 -0.08
N SER A 935 67.58 3.11 -1.05
CA SER A 935 66.15 2.82 -0.84
C SER A 935 65.87 1.34 -0.51
N SER A 936 66.81 0.45 -0.82
CA SER A 936 66.76 -0.99 -0.54
C SER A 936 68.19 -1.55 -0.44
N PRO A 937 68.44 -2.66 0.28
CA PRO A 937 69.75 -3.32 0.31
C PRO A 937 70.34 -3.68 -1.06
N THR A 938 69.49 -3.78 -2.10
CA THR A 938 69.85 -4.08 -3.49
C THR A 938 69.83 -2.87 -4.42
N ALA A 939 69.43 -1.69 -3.94
CA ALA A 939 69.35 -0.47 -4.75
C ALA A 939 70.72 0.19 -4.98
N SER A 940 70.80 0.97 -6.06
CA SER A 940 71.91 1.90 -6.30
C SER A 940 72.08 2.89 -5.14
N GLN A 941 73.32 3.23 -4.82
CA GLN A 941 73.61 4.21 -3.76
C GLN A 941 73.40 5.63 -4.29
N GLU A 942 72.39 6.31 -3.75
CA GLU A 942 72.01 7.67 -4.12
C GLU A 942 72.65 8.69 -3.15
N THR A 943 72.80 9.93 -3.61
CA THR A 943 73.42 11.01 -2.84
C THR A 943 72.52 12.24 -2.78
N VAL A 944 72.24 12.73 -1.57
CA VAL A 944 71.50 13.97 -1.32
C VAL A 944 72.44 14.97 -0.64
N VAL A 945 72.43 16.22 -1.08
CA VAL A 945 73.28 17.30 -0.54
C VAL A 945 72.41 18.34 0.16
N VAL A 946 72.91 18.91 1.26
CA VAL A 946 72.22 19.92 2.08
C VAL A 946 73.24 20.84 2.77
N SER A 947 72.85 22.09 3.06
CA SER A 947 73.68 23.02 3.86
C SER A 947 74.02 22.48 5.25
N LYS A 948 75.32 22.49 5.58
CA LYS A 948 75.87 22.25 6.92
C LYS A 948 75.25 23.18 7.96
N ALA A 949 75.08 24.46 7.60
CA ALA A 949 74.48 25.46 8.48
C ALA A 949 73.02 25.17 8.80
N LEU A 950 72.22 24.70 7.83
CA LEU A 950 70.81 24.33 8.06
C LEU A 950 70.68 23.16 9.06
N LEU A 951 71.54 22.16 8.95
CA LEU A 951 71.53 21.03 9.89
C LEU A 951 71.94 21.47 11.31
N ILE A 952 73.00 22.28 11.41
CA ILE A 952 73.49 22.84 12.68
C ILE A 952 72.47 23.79 13.32
N GLU A 953 71.71 24.56 12.54
CA GLU A 953 70.61 25.40 13.01
C GLU A 953 69.43 24.55 13.51
N GLY A 954 69.07 23.50 12.75
CA GLY A 954 67.87 22.68 12.98
C GLY A 954 67.99 21.55 13.99
N SER A 955 69.21 21.11 14.37
CA SER A 955 69.39 20.07 15.38
C SER A 955 70.65 20.26 16.20
N GLU A 956 70.53 20.14 17.52
CA GLU A 956 71.68 20.00 18.43
C GLU A 956 72.47 18.71 18.14
N VAL A 957 71.82 17.64 17.63
CA VAL A 957 72.51 16.40 17.26
C VAL A 957 73.42 16.63 16.05
N PHE A 958 72.94 17.33 15.02
CA PHE A 958 73.78 17.71 13.87
C PHE A 958 74.86 18.75 14.27
N ARG A 959 74.55 19.67 15.18
CA ARG A 959 75.55 20.58 15.79
C ARG A 959 76.71 19.81 16.39
N ARG A 960 76.45 18.85 17.28
CA ARG A 960 77.52 18.00 17.87
C ARG A 960 78.22 17.10 16.84
N MET A 961 77.49 16.60 15.84
CA MET A 961 78.04 15.76 14.76
C MET A 961 79.03 16.51 13.86
N PHE A 962 78.81 17.80 13.60
CA PHE A 962 79.59 18.57 12.61
C PHE A 962 80.52 19.64 13.18
N GLU A 963 80.30 20.08 14.43
CA GLU A 963 81.21 20.97 15.18
C GLU A 963 82.15 20.21 16.13
N GLY A 964 81.91 18.92 16.36
CA GLY A 964 82.71 18.09 17.27
C GLY A 964 83.88 17.36 16.58
N ASP A 965 85.10 17.54 17.10
CA ASP A 965 86.34 16.89 16.63
C ASP A 965 86.35 15.34 16.71
N HIS A 966 85.37 14.76 17.41
CA HIS A 966 85.30 13.33 17.74
C HIS A 966 84.54 12.48 16.69
N PHE A 967 83.82 13.11 15.77
CA PHE A 967 83.10 12.43 14.70
C PHE A 967 83.97 12.27 13.43
N ILE A 968 83.55 11.39 12.52
CA ILE A 968 84.17 11.23 11.19
C ILE A 968 83.47 12.16 10.20
N GLU A 969 82.16 12.33 10.42
CA GLU A 969 81.21 13.19 9.73
C GLU A 969 81.65 14.67 9.75
N SER A 970 82.23 15.16 10.85
CA SER A 970 82.75 16.54 10.97
C SER A 970 83.99 16.80 10.11
N LYS A 971 84.77 15.76 9.79
CA LYS A 971 86.01 15.84 9.00
C LYS A 971 85.78 15.63 7.51
N ASN A 972 84.82 14.76 7.17
CA ASN A 972 84.53 14.39 5.80
C ASN A 972 83.31 15.14 5.21
N ASN A 973 82.51 15.83 6.04
CA ASN A 973 81.21 16.41 5.66
C ASN A 973 80.28 15.37 4.98
N GLU A 974 80.38 14.10 5.36
CA GLU A 974 79.71 12.98 4.69
C GLU A 974 79.07 12.02 5.69
N VAL A 975 77.77 11.74 5.50
CA VAL A 975 76.97 10.87 6.36
C VAL A 975 76.52 9.64 5.57
N HIS A 976 76.79 8.47 6.14
CA HIS A 976 76.40 7.18 5.54
C HIS A 976 75.17 6.61 6.26
N LEU A 977 74.01 6.63 5.59
CA LEU A 977 72.81 5.97 6.07
C LEU A 977 72.79 4.52 5.59
N HIS A 978 72.86 3.60 6.55
CA HIS A 978 72.85 2.16 6.33
C HIS A 978 71.44 1.54 6.39
N GLU A 979 70.44 2.28 6.89
CA GLU A 979 69.02 1.89 6.80
C GLU A 979 68.48 2.05 5.37
N PRO A 980 67.44 1.29 4.97
CA PRO A 980 66.71 1.51 3.73
C PRO A 980 65.91 2.82 3.82
N ILE A 981 66.41 3.89 3.17
CA ILE A 981 65.83 5.24 3.18
C ILE A 981 65.90 5.78 1.75
N SER A 982 64.80 6.33 1.24
CA SER A 982 64.73 6.93 -0.09
C SER A 982 65.33 8.34 -0.13
N ALA A 983 65.85 8.75 -1.29
CA ALA A 983 66.31 10.12 -1.48
C ALA A 983 65.18 11.15 -1.35
N ASP A 984 63.93 10.81 -1.71
CA ASP A 984 62.78 11.69 -1.56
C ASP A 984 62.30 11.80 -0.11
N GLY A 985 62.35 10.72 0.68
CA GLY A 985 62.16 10.77 2.12
C GLY A 985 63.18 11.63 2.84
N LEU A 986 64.46 11.54 2.44
CA LEU A 986 65.52 12.39 2.97
C LEU A 986 65.38 13.87 2.56
N ARG A 987 65.01 14.16 1.30
CA ARG A 987 64.66 15.53 0.85
C ARG A 987 63.48 16.11 1.64
N TYR A 988 62.44 15.31 1.87
CA TYR A 988 61.27 15.70 2.65
C TYR A 988 61.63 15.93 4.13
N PHE A 989 62.49 15.10 4.74
CA PHE A 989 63.05 15.35 6.07
C PHE A 989 63.79 16.69 6.16
N PHE A 990 64.68 17.01 5.21
CA PHE A 990 65.39 18.30 5.20
C PHE A 990 64.46 19.51 4.99
N TYR A 991 63.38 19.35 4.20
CA TYR A 991 62.33 20.37 4.10
C TYR A 991 61.66 20.63 5.46
N LEU A 992 61.38 19.59 6.25
CA LEU A 992 60.79 19.72 7.58
C LEU A 992 61.76 20.37 8.59
N VAL A 993 63.05 20.05 8.52
CA VAL A 993 64.10 20.76 9.28
C VAL A 993 64.11 22.26 8.91
N ARG A 994 63.98 22.60 7.61
CA ARG A 994 63.87 24.00 7.16
C ARG A 994 62.59 24.70 7.62
N LEU A 995 61.46 23.99 7.71
CA LEU A 995 60.24 24.54 8.29
C LEU A 995 60.33 24.71 9.80
N GLN A 996 61.07 23.86 10.50
CA GLN A 996 61.34 23.98 11.93
C GLN A 996 62.18 25.23 12.24
N THR A 997 63.31 25.46 11.56
CA THR A 997 64.15 26.64 11.84
C THR A 997 63.45 27.96 11.51
N LEU A 998 62.60 27.95 10.47
CA LEU A 998 61.75 29.09 10.13
C LEU A 998 60.52 29.28 11.05
N ASN A 999 60.32 28.44 12.07
CA ASN A 999 59.14 28.40 12.94
C ASN A 999 57.80 28.32 12.16
N LYS A 1000 57.81 27.60 11.02
CA LYS A 1000 56.66 27.39 10.13
C LYS A 1000 56.05 26.00 10.24
N LEU A 1001 56.72 25.04 10.88
CA LEU A 1001 56.19 23.71 11.12
C LEU A 1001 55.17 23.76 12.27
N THR A 1002 53.90 23.94 11.92
CA THR A 1002 52.75 23.80 12.83
C THR A 1002 52.45 22.31 13.12
N GLY A 1003 51.45 22.03 13.97
CA GLY A 1003 51.17 20.69 14.54
C GLY A 1003 50.90 19.54 13.57
N MET A 1004 50.81 19.80 12.27
CA MET A 1004 50.81 18.80 11.20
C MET A 1004 51.78 19.25 10.10
N ALA A 1005 52.61 18.32 9.61
CA ALA A 1005 53.53 18.56 8.51
C ALA A 1005 52.80 18.70 7.16
N PRO A 1006 53.38 19.38 6.16
CA PRO A 1006 52.83 19.38 4.80
C PRO A 1006 52.80 17.96 4.22
N PRO A 1007 51.82 17.60 3.36
CA PRO A 1007 51.78 16.28 2.74
C PRO A 1007 53.03 15.99 1.89
N PRO A 1008 53.44 14.71 1.74
CA PRO A 1008 54.52 14.30 0.84
C PRO A 1008 54.00 14.00 -0.58
N LYS A 1009 54.90 13.73 -1.53
CA LYS A 1009 54.53 13.20 -2.87
C LYS A 1009 54.10 11.72 -2.83
N VAL A 1010 54.61 10.94 -1.86
CA VAL A 1010 54.30 9.52 -1.60
C VAL A 1010 54.40 9.26 -0.09
N ILE A 1011 53.63 8.33 0.50
CA ILE A 1011 53.56 8.18 1.96
C ILE A 1011 54.89 7.70 2.57
N GLU A 1012 55.64 6.93 1.78
CA GLU A 1012 56.95 6.37 2.11
C GLU A 1012 57.95 7.47 2.49
N ALA A 1013 57.87 8.64 1.86
CA ALA A 1013 58.73 9.77 2.19
C ALA A 1013 58.48 10.33 3.61
N SER A 1014 57.24 10.25 4.10
CA SER A 1014 56.92 10.60 5.50
C SER A 1014 57.35 9.51 6.48
N LEU A 1015 57.26 8.23 6.11
CA LEU A 1015 57.75 7.11 6.93
C LEU A 1015 59.28 7.16 7.08
N ASP A 1016 60.01 7.44 6.00
CA ASP A 1016 61.45 7.72 6.01
C ASP A 1016 61.79 8.94 6.90
N ALA A 1017 61.06 10.06 6.75
CA ALA A 1017 61.29 11.24 7.56
C ALA A 1017 60.95 11.05 9.05
N LEU A 1018 59.99 10.17 9.39
CA LEU A 1018 59.71 9.77 10.76
C LEU A 1018 60.89 8.96 11.34
N SER A 1019 61.41 8.00 10.57
CA SER A 1019 62.61 7.22 10.90
C SER A 1019 63.80 8.14 11.21
N LEU A 1020 64.03 9.13 10.34
CA LEU A 1020 65.09 10.13 10.48
C LEU A 1020 64.87 11.06 11.69
N ALA A 1021 63.64 11.53 11.92
CA ALA A 1021 63.32 12.37 13.07
C ALA A 1021 63.56 11.65 14.40
N GLN A 1022 63.17 10.38 14.50
CA GLN A 1022 63.43 9.54 15.67
C GLN A 1022 64.93 9.28 15.86
N LYS A 1023 65.64 8.90 14.79
CA LYS A 1023 67.09 8.64 14.80
C LYS A 1023 67.93 9.86 15.19
N TYR A 1024 67.53 11.07 14.78
CA TYR A 1024 68.21 12.32 15.11
C TYR A 1024 67.59 13.10 16.28
N LEU A 1025 66.68 12.46 17.04
CA LEU A 1025 66.06 13.00 18.26
C LEU A 1025 65.39 14.39 18.05
N LEU A 1026 64.53 14.47 17.03
CA LEU A 1026 63.81 15.70 16.63
C LEU A 1026 62.29 15.57 16.89
N PRO A 1027 61.84 15.62 18.16
CA PRO A 1027 60.42 15.48 18.52
C PRO A 1027 59.53 16.59 17.92
N THR A 1028 60.12 17.74 17.63
CA THR A 1028 59.54 18.89 16.91
C THR A 1028 59.18 18.62 15.46
N ILE A 1029 59.77 17.59 14.84
CA ILE A 1029 59.41 17.10 13.50
C ILE A 1029 58.61 15.80 13.62
N GLU A 1030 58.96 14.94 14.58
CA GLU A 1030 58.32 13.64 14.82
C GLU A 1030 56.79 13.75 14.94
N LYS A 1031 56.25 14.57 15.87
CA LYS A 1031 54.79 14.66 16.04
C LYS A 1031 54.07 15.26 14.81
N PRO A 1032 54.53 16.35 14.17
CA PRO A 1032 53.94 16.83 12.91
C PRO A 1032 53.97 15.80 11.76
N VAL A 1033 55.02 14.98 11.65
CA VAL A 1033 55.12 13.89 10.65
C VAL A 1033 54.18 12.74 10.98
N LEU A 1034 54.14 12.32 12.25
CA LEU A 1034 53.24 11.29 12.75
C LEU A 1034 51.76 11.67 12.49
N ASN A 1035 51.43 12.95 12.68
CA ASN A 1035 50.09 13.48 12.41
C ASN A 1035 49.73 13.48 10.91
N ILE A 1036 50.62 13.89 10.01
CA ILE A 1036 50.31 13.86 8.56
C ILE A 1036 50.21 12.42 8.03
N ILE A 1037 50.95 11.45 8.60
CA ILE A 1037 50.78 10.04 8.25
C ILE A 1037 49.40 9.53 8.70
N LYS A 1038 48.99 9.83 9.94
CA LYS A 1038 47.66 9.46 10.46
C LYS A 1038 46.51 10.03 9.61
N THR A 1039 46.62 11.26 9.11
CA THR A 1039 45.57 11.91 8.30
C THR A 1039 45.56 11.51 6.82
N LEU A 1040 46.66 10.99 6.27
CA LEU A 1040 46.75 10.51 4.88
C LEU A 1040 46.44 9.02 4.70
N LEU A 1041 46.07 8.29 5.76
CA LEU A 1041 45.68 6.88 5.67
C LEU A 1041 44.51 6.66 4.70
N ASN A 1042 44.73 5.79 3.71
CA ASN A 1042 43.78 5.40 2.67
C ASN A 1042 43.97 3.92 2.30
N ASP A 1043 43.09 3.35 1.47
CA ASP A 1043 43.08 1.93 1.13
C ASP A 1043 44.22 1.49 0.20
N ASP A 1044 44.87 2.40 -0.52
CA ASP A 1044 46.11 2.12 -1.26
C ASP A 1044 47.34 2.04 -0.33
N CYS A 1045 47.38 2.85 0.74
CA CYS A 1045 48.59 3.11 1.53
C CYS A 1045 48.64 2.43 2.91
N VAL A 1046 47.49 2.09 3.50
CA VAL A 1046 47.41 1.61 4.90
C VAL A 1046 48.22 0.34 5.16
N LEU A 1047 48.32 -0.56 4.18
CA LEU A 1047 49.13 -1.79 4.32
C LEU A 1047 50.63 -1.45 4.44
N ASN A 1048 51.14 -0.51 3.64
CA ASN A 1048 52.55 -0.08 3.72
C ASN A 1048 52.86 0.55 5.08
N VAL A 1049 51.96 1.38 5.62
CA VAL A 1049 52.10 1.98 6.96
C VAL A 1049 52.04 0.90 8.06
N PHE A 1050 51.15 -0.09 7.93
CA PHE A 1050 51.06 -1.22 8.85
C PHE A 1050 52.36 -2.03 8.86
N GLU A 1051 52.87 -2.47 7.69
CA GLU A 1051 54.13 -3.21 7.61
C GLU A 1051 55.32 -2.42 8.15
N TRP A 1052 55.41 -1.13 7.83
CA TRP A 1052 56.46 -0.24 8.35
C TRP A 1052 56.37 -0.11 9.88
N SER A 1053 55.16 0.00 10.44
CA SER A 1053 54.96 0.15 11.88
C SER A 1053 55.38 -1.10 12.67
N LEU A 1054 55.15 -2.30 12.13
CA LEU A 1054 55.67 -3.55 12.69
C LEU A 1054 57.21 -3.61 12.60
N ARG A 1055 57.79 -3.27 11.45
CA ARG A 1055 59.26 -3.28 11.24
C ARG A 1055 60.02 -2.33 12.16
N ASN A 1056 59.40 -1.20 12.54
CA ASN A 1056 60.02 -0.14 13.34
C ASN A 1056 59.44 -0.03 14.76
N TYR A 1057 58.64 -1.01 15.20
CA TYR A 1057 58.00 -1.07 16.52
C TYR A 1057 57.13 0.17 16.89
N ASN A 1058 56.62 0.90 15.90
CA ASN A 1058 55.88 2.14 16.10
C ASN A 1058 54.42 1.86 16.47
N GLN A 1059 54.13 1.81 17.78
CA GLN A 1059 52.81 1.48 18.32
C GLN A 1059 51.69 2.43 17.86
N GLU A 1060 51.95 3.74 17.71
CA GLU A 1060 50.92 4.71 17.31
C GLU A 1060 50.44 4.50 15.88
N LEU A 1061 51.36 4.27 14.93
CA LEU A 1061 50.98 3.95 13.54
C LEU A 1061 50.42 2.53 13.40
N LEU A 1062 50.85 1.59 14.25
CA LEU A 1062 50.28 0.25 14.29
C LEU A 1062 48.81 0.27 14.73
N VAL A 1063 48.48 1.04 15.79
CA VAL A 1063 47.09 1.25 16.24
C VAL A 1063 46.29 2.00 15.18
N ALA A 1064 46.82 3.10 14.62
CA ALA A 1064 46.10 3.90 13.62
C ALA A 1064 45.77 3.10 12.34
N SER A 1065 46.72 2.30 11.83
CA SER A 1065 46.49 1.44 10.66
C SER A 1065 45.56 0.26 10.97
N THR A 1066 45.69 -0.39 12.13
CA THR A 1066 44.77 -1.44 12.60
C THR A 1066 43.34 -0.91 12.75
N TYR A 1067 43.18 0.29 13.32
CA TYR A 1067 41.88 0.96 13.41
C TYR A 1067 41.33 1.35 12.02
N TYR A 1068 42.17 1.71 11.05
CA TYR A 1068 41.72 1.94 9.67
C TYR A 1068 41.16 0.66 9.03
N PHE A 1069 41.88 -0.47 9.12
CA PHE A 1069 41.40 -1.78 8.64
C PHE A 1069 40.02 -2.15 9.22
N LEU A 1070 39.75 -1.79 10.48
CA LEU A 1070 38.47 -2.01 11.15
C LEU A 1070 37.40 -0.98 10.78
N TYR A 1071 37.65 0.31 11.01
CA TYR A 1071 36.64 1.38 10.99
C TYR A 1071 36.35 1.99 9.62
N ALA A 1072 37.30 1.96 8.67
CA ALA A 1072 37.19 2.76 7.44
C ALA A 1072 35.91 2.46 6.64
N ASP A 1073 35.15 3.52 6.33
CA ASP A 1073 33.87 3.51 5.60
C ASP A 1073 34.09 3.53 4.07
N ILE A 1074 35.03 2.69 3.61
CA ILE A 1074 35.29 2.41 2.20
C ILE A 1074 34.32 1.33 1.70
N SER A 1075 34.14 1.22 0.37
CA SER A 1075 33.27 0.20 -0.20
C SER A 1075 33.70 -1.21 0.21
N GLY A 1076 32.75 -2.11 0.48
CA GLY A 1076 33.03 -3.49 0.88
C GLY A 1076 33.93 -4.24 -0.11
N ALA A 1077 33.80 -3.96 -1.41
CA ALA A 1077 34.65 -4.53 -2.46
C ALA A 1077 36.11 -4.01 -2.43
N ALA A 1078 36.34 -2.76 -2.04
CA ALA A 1078 37.69 -2.24 -1.80
C ALA A 1078 38.28 -2.84 -0.52
N LYS A 1079 37.49 -2.87 0.57
CA LYS A 1079 37.90 -3.45 1.86
C LYS A 1079 38.27 -4.94 1.75
N TRP A 1080 37.53 -5.69 0.94
CA TRP A 1080 37.81 -7.09 0.62
C TRP A 1080 39.14 -7.29 -0.13
N LYS A 1081 39.43 -6.45 -1.14
CA LYS A 1081 40.75 -6.44 -1.81
C LYS A 1081 41.87 -6.14 -0.82
N LEU A 1082 41.70 -5.14 0.04
CA LEU A 1082 42.65 -4.74 1.07
C LEU A 1082 42.91 -5.87 2.09
N TYR A 1083 41.87 -6.56 2.54
CA TYR A 1083 42.00 -7.70 3.47
C TYR A 1083 42.74 -8.88 2.81
N ARG A 1084 42.46 -9.18 1.55
CA ARG A 1084 43.19 -10.19 0.77
C ARG A 1084 44.64 -9.80 0.47
N ALA A 1085 44.93 -8.50 0.30
CA ALA A 1085 46.31 -8.01 0.18
C ALA A 1085 47.09 -8.21 1.49
N ALA A 1086 46.50 -7.84 2.63
CA ALA A 1086 47.10 -8.07 3.94
C ALA A 1086 47.32 -9.57 4.24
N ASN A 1087 46.39 -10.45 3.85
CA ASN A 1087 46.54 -11.90 3.99
C ASN A 1087 47.66 -12.50 3.11
N ARG A 1088 48.13 -11.76 2.10
CA ARG A 1088 49.27 -12.13 1.23
C ARG A 1088 50.60 -11.50 1.68
N SER A 1089 50.58 -10.63 2.70
CA SER A 1089 51.79 -10.08 3.33
C SER A 1089 52.54 -11.14 4.14
N CYS A 1090 53.83 -10.90 4.38
CA CYS A 1090 54.60 -11.65 5.37
C CYS A 1090 54.12 -11.42 6.82
N TYR A 1091 53.30 -10.40 7.09
CA TYR A 1091 52.72 -10.10 8.41
C TYR A 1091 51.22 -10.46 8.51
N ARG A 1092 50.72 -11.37 7.67
CA ARG A 1092 49.30 -11.78 7.66
C ARG A 1092 48.81 -12.28 9.03
N ASP A 1093 49.68 -12.95 9.78
CA ASP A 1093 49.34 -13.63 11.02
C ASP A 1093 49.30 -12.60 12.18
N GLU A 1094 50.23 -11.65 12.21
CA GLU A 1094 50.18 -10.45 13.07
C GLU A 1094 48.97 -9.57 12.74
N TRP A 1095 48.66 -9.35 11.47
CA TRP A 1095 47.50 -8.59 11.01
C TRP A 1095 46.19 -9.21 11.49
N ARG A 1096 45.96 -10.50 11.21
CA ARG A 1096 44.76 -11.22 11.66
C ARG A 1096 44.66 -11.22 13.19
N ARG A 1097 45.78 -11.41 13.88
CA ARG A 1097 45.85 -11.36 15.36
C ARG A 1097 45.46 -9.97 15.90
N LEU A 1098 46.04 -8.89 15.39
CA LEU A 1098 45.79 -7.52 15.89
C LEU A 1098 44.36 -7.05 15.64
N LEU A 1099 43.75 -7.39 14.50
CA LEU A 1099 42.32 -7.14 14.27
C LEU A 1099 41.44 -7.90 15.29
N THR A 1100 41.77 -9.17 15.52
CA THR A 1100 41.03 -10.05 16.45
C THR A 1100 41.17 -9.58 17.90
N GLU A 1101 42.37 -9.22 18.34
CA GLU A 1101 42.66 -8.68 19.68
C GLU A 1101 41.99 -7.32 19.90
N THR A 1102 42.01 -6.44 18.90
CA THR A 1102 41.35 -5.12 18.98
C THR A 1102 39.83 -5.26 19.15
N ILE A 1103 39.20 -6.24 18.48
CA ILE A 1103 37.78 -6.56 18.68
C ILE A 1103 37.57 -7.19 20.07
N LEU A 1104 38.39 -8.18 20.45
CA LEU A 1104 38.30 -8.88 21.73
C LEU A 1104 38.34 -7.90 22.90
N TYR A 1105 39.31 -6.98 22.91
CA TYR A 1105 39.49 -5.96 23.96
C TYR A 1105 38.25 -5.05 24.15
N ARG A 1106 37.37 -4.91 23.14
CA ARG A 1106 36.13 -4.13 23.24
C ARG A 1106 34.89 -4.94 23.61
N VAL A 1107 34.90 -6.27 23.46
CA VAL A 1107 33.77 -7.14 23.84
C VAL A 1107 34.02 -7.96 25.10
N GLN A 1108 35.29 -8.10 25.52
CA GLN A 1108 35.65 -8.79 26.75
C GLN A 1108 34.90 -8.18 27.93
N PRO A 1109 34.13 -8.97 28.70
CA PRO A 1109 33.51 -8.46 29.91
C PRO A 1109 34.62 -8.02 30.85
N ASN A 1110 34.59 -6.75 31.30
CA ASN A 1110 35.58 -6.22 32.24
C ASN A 1110 35.78 -7.20 33.40
N ALA A 1111 36.99 -7.77 33.49
CA ALA A 1111 37.49 -8.23 34.78
C ALA A 1111 37.55 -7.01 35.71
N GLU A 1112 37.20 -7.22 36.98
CA GLU A 1112 36.77 -6.16 37.90
C GLU A 1112 37.79 -5.02 38.05
N LEU A 1113 37.28 -3.78 38.05
CA LEU A 1113 38.01 -2.52 38.29
C LEU A 1113 37.29 -1.73 39.40
#